data_AF-A0A9N8YIW5-F1
#
_entry.id   AF-A0A9N8YIW5-F1
#
_cell.length_a   1.000
_cell.length_b   1.000
_cell.length_c   1.000
_cell.angle_alpha   90.00
_cell.angle_beta   90.00
_cell.angle_gamma   90.00
#
_symmetry.space_group_name_H-M   'P 1'
#
loop_
_entity.id
_entity.type
_entity.pdbx_description
1 polymer ?
#
loop_
_entity_poly.entity_id
_entity_poly.type
_entity_poly.pdbx_seq_one_letter_code
_entity_poly.pdbx_strand_id
1 'polypeptide(L)'
;MANTPHGGVLKDAHVRDAHKYDELLKESKTLPSIVLTARQLCDLELIMNGGFSPLEGFMNQKDYISVVKDLRLCNGCLFSIPITLDVSEHHIKTLELAPNKRLVLRDLRDDEPLAIITIQDIYSPDKVEEAREVFGSNDLEHPGVKYLHTEVKEYYIGGNVEAIQAPTHYDYVAHRFTPAELRAHFKKLNWTRVVAFQTRNPMHRAHRELTVRAARIRQANVLIHPVVGLTKPGDIDHYTRVRVYQSLMPKYPNGLATLGLLPLAMRMGGPREALWHAVIRKNFGATHFIIGRDHAGPGKNSKGDSFYGDYESQELVAKYRDELQIEVVPFQMVTYIPDSDEYMPVDEVPEGATTLNISGTELRRRLRSGAHIPEWFSYPEVVRVLRETHPPRSKQGFTLFLTGYYNSGKDHIGRALQVVFNEQGGRPVSLLLGEIVRHELSSELGFSKKDRDSNIGRIGFVSAELTKAGAVVIAAPIAPFAEARSHARGQIEAYGGFYLIHVNTPLEHCIVTDRKGIYKKAQSGEIKGFTGVDDPYEIPTDADIVVDVSKQKEESSSSSGEGGNDDYLENLHDGINNNIGNNGRRGEGGLGGGGGFGGFGGLGNFGSLRFLGGRITIFGVDQRDLNHRRGLFRVNRFNRIVIEEEGRFIVNRLRHLRAKVLRFKRRIIWNILFYCQLYCDLIDYLVQILINLSLRVMDYIRVNGPKLFKTIEWILIFMFIFWMTLDMQLLPDKFTHSVCYHSPTIITQAFLSQYFEIAHKLRIISLAHDIQESVLTTRDLTNISKLETEIVKELIEYADDGSEVSKELRSLQNNVQNTLEFTVNFIALSIKNLDHVIEDNFNPEQYQKLKEMQKMKGDDLNKAIFPIVSSLSFISNNNDDIEEQQNLVSEYIKKIIEISREHQEKLLRLQEEEPGGVIEIIGEIDDYNNIHNPSFLKFMKDVIFKDIKKEYDYYRFGGYGNDGD
;
A
#
# COMPACT_ATOMS: atom_id res chain seq x y z
N MET A 1 -34.62 -0.12 -19.17
CA MET A 1 -34.21 -1.46 -18.72
C MET A 1 -32.82 -1.75 -19.25
N ALA A 2 -31.96 -2.36 -18.45
CA ALA A 2 -30.67 -2.89 -18.89
C ALA A 2 -30.86 -4.01 -19.93
N ASN A 3 -29.81 -4.33 -20.70
CA ASN A 3 -29.86 -5.35 -21.76
C ASN A 3 -30.40 -6.70 -21.27
N THR A 4 -31.18 -7.44 -22.05
CA THR A 4 -31.72 -8.75 -21.66
C THR A 4 -30.56 -9.73 -21.37
N PRO A 5 -30.61 -10.54 -20.31
CA PRO A 5 -29.62 -11.60 -20.08
C PRO A 5 -29.47 -12.53 -21.28
N HIS A 6 -28.29 -13.09 -21.47
CA HIS A 6 -28.05 -14.07 -22.53
C HIS A 6 -28.84 -15.36 -22.26
N GLY A 7 -29.50 -15.89 -23.29
CA GLY A 7 -30.50 -16.96 -23.15
C GLY A 7 -31.85 -16.51 -22.56
N GLY A 8 -32.06 -15.20 -22.37
CA GLY A 8 -33.35 -14.60 -21.98
C GLY A 8 -33.62 -14.54 -20.47
N VAL A 9 -32.96 -15.36 -19.67
CA VAL A 9 -33.16 -15.44 -18.21
C VAL A 9 -31.83 -15.30 -17.48
N LEU A 10 -31.78 -14.44 -16.47
CA LEU A 10 -30.62 -14.34 -15.58
C LEU A 10 -30.62 -15.55 -14.64
N LYS A 11 -29.59 -16.40 -14.72
CA LYS A 11 -29.40 -17.59 -13.91
C LYS A 11 -28.76 -17.26 -12.56
N ASP A 12 -29.42 -16.41 -11.78
CA ASP A 12 -29.00 -16.09 -10.42
C ASP A 12 -29.42 -17.22 -9.46
N ALA A 13 -28.47 -18.12 -9.18
CA ALA A 13 -28.67 -19.28 -8.32
C ALA A 13 -28.85 -18.87 -6.85
N HIS A 14 -28.24 -17.77 -6.39
CA HIS A 14 -28.45 -17.27 -5.04
C HIS A 14 -29.91 -16.87 -4.82
N VAL A 15 -30.53 -16.20 -5.79
CA VAL A 15 -31.96 -15.87 -5.72
C VAL A 15 -32.82 -17.11 -5.87
N ARG A 16 -32.49 -18.01 -6.82
CA ARG A 16 -33.23 -19.25 -7.07
C ARG A 16 -33.28 -20.14 -5.83
N ASP A 17 -32.16 -20.31 -5.14
CA ASP A 17 -31.97 -21.31 -4.09
C ASP A 17 -32.05 -20.72 -2.67
N ALA A 18 -32.27 -19.41 -2.52
CA ALA A 18 -32.36 -18.75 -1.21
C ALA A 18 -33.30 -19.46 -0.22
N HIS A 19 -34.43 -19.99 -0.71
CA HIS A 19 -35.41 -20.70 0.11
C HIS A 19 -34.95 -22.10 0.58
N LYS A 20 -33.88 -22.65 0.00
CA LYS A 20 -33.28 -23.95 0.34
C LYS A 20 -31.99 -23.82 1.18
N TYR A 21 -31.59 -22.61 1.56
CA TYR A 21 -30.30 -22.35 2.22
C TYR A 21 -30.04 -23.30 3.40
N ASP A 22 -30.96 -23.38 4.37
CA ASP A 22 -30.79 -24.21 5.57
C ASP A 22 -30.73 -25.71 5.24
N GLU A 23 -31.47 -26.15 4.22
CA GLU A 23 -31.48 -27.53 3.75
C GLU A 23 -30.13 -27.90 3.12
N LEU A 24 -29.65 -27.08 2.16
CA LEU A 24 -28.39 -27.31 1.46
C LEU A 24 -27.19 -27.19 2.43
N LEU A 25 -27.23 -26.24 3.37
CA LEU A 25 -26.19 -26.10 4.39
C LEU A 25 -26.15 -27.31 5.34
N LYS A 26 -27.31 -27.86 5.69
CA LYS A 26 -27.36 -29.09 6.51
C LYS A 26 -26.87 -30.30 5.72
N GLU A 27 -27.28 -30.43 4.45
CA GLU A 27 -26.87 -31.50 3.55
C GLU A 27 -25.35 -31.50 3.32
N SER A 28 -24.76 -30.32 3.13
CA SER A 28 -23.32 -30.16 2.84
C SER A 28 -22.40 -30.69 3.94
N LYS A 29 -22.90 -30.86 5.17
CA LYS A 29 -22.16 -31.46 6.29
C LYS A 29 -22.01 -32.98 6.19
N THR A 30 -22.79 -33.63 5.33
CA THR A 30 -22.85 -35.10 5.20
C THR A 30 -22.32 -35.61 3.88
N LEU A 31 -22.35 -34.79 2.83
CA LEU A 31 -21.89 -35.14 1.50
C LEU A 31 -20.35 -35.15 1.40
N PRO A 32 -19.77 -35.91 0.46
CA PRO A 32 -18.39 -35.72 0.08
C PRO A 32 -18.16 -34.28 -0.42
N SER A 33 -16.95 -33.78 -0.26
CA SER A 33 -16.59 -32.42 -0.67
C SER A 33 -15.25 -32.37 -1.37
N ILE A 34 -15.10 -31.40 -2.28
CA ILE A 34 -13.83 -31.01 -2.86
C ILE A 34 -13.57 -29.54 -2.59
N VAL A 35 -12.29 -29.20 -2.38
CA VAL A 35 -11.83 -27.82 -2.32
C VAL A 35 -11.53 -27.37 -3.74
N LEU A 36 -12.11 -26.24 -4.15
CA LEU A 36 -11.95 -25.70 -5.49
C LEU A 36 -10.56 -25.07 -5.69
N THR A 37 -10.09 -25.05 -6.93
CA THR A 37 -8.95 -24.20 -7.30
C THR A 37 -9.36 -22.73 -7.40
N ALA A 38 -8.39 -21.81 -7.40
CA ALA A 38 -8.68 -20.38 -7.55
C ALA A 38 -9.42 -20.05 -8.86
N ARG A 39 -9.14 -20.78 -9.95
CA ARG A 39 -9.86 -20.63 -11.23
C ARG A 39 -11.30 -21.12 -11.12
N GLN A 40 -11.50 -22.31 -10.58
CA GLN A 40 -12.84 -22.89 -10.39
C GLN A 40 -13.69 -22.06 -9.43
N LEU A 41 -13.09 -21.41 -8.44
CA LEU A 41 -13.77 -20.49 -7.53
C LEU A 41 -14.32 -19.25 -8.26
N CYS A 42 -13.51 -18.62 -9.12
CA CYS A 42 -13.95 -17.51 -9.97
C CYS A 42 -15.08 -17.93 -10.92
N ASP A 43 -14.96 -19.13 -11.49
CA ASP A 43 -15.98 -19.66 -12.39
C ASP A 43 -17.28 -19.97 -11.65
N LEU A 44 -17.22 -20.61 -10.49
CA LEU A 44 -18.37 -20.91 -9.65
C LEU A 44 -19.10 -19.62 -9.24
N GLU A 45 -18.36 -18.58 -8.85
CA GLU A 45 -18.94 -17.28 -8.49
C GLU A 45 -19.80 -16.70 -9.64
N LEU A 46 -19.28 -16.74 -10.87
CA LEU A 46 -19.98 -16.23 -12.05
C LEU A 46 -21.08 -17.17 -12.58
N ILE A 47 -21.01 -18.47 -12.27
CA ILE A 47 -22.14 -19.39 -12.47
C ILE A 47 -23.26 -19.02 -11.49
N MET A 48 -22.96 -18.94 -10.19
CA MET A 48 -23.98 -18.77 -9.15
C MET A 48 -24.64 -17.39 -9.18
N ASN A 49 -23.92 -16.32 -9.52
CA ASN A 49 -24.51 -14.98 -9.61
C ASN A 49 -25.16 -14.68 -10.98
N GLY A 50 -25.14 -15.63 -11.92
CA GLY A 50 -25.71 -15.48 -13.26
C GLY A 50 -24.84 -14.72 -14.26
N GLY A 51 -23.59 -14.39 -13.93
CA GLY A 51 -22.61 -13.79 -14.84
C GLY A 51 -22.36 -14.63 -16.11
N PHE A 52 -22.51 -15.95 -16.02
CA PHE A 52 -22.41 -16.90 -17.13
C PHE A 52 -23.75 -17.37 -17.71
N SER A 53 -24.87 -16.69 -17.41
CA SER A 53 -26.16 -17.04 -18.03
C SER A 53 -26.03 -17.26 -19.55
N PRO A 54 -26.61 -18.33 -20.12
CA PRO A 54 -27.58 -19.24 -19.51
C PRO A 54 -26.99 -20.44 -18.74
N LEU A 55 -25.66 -20.51 -18.57
CA LEU A 55 -25.01 -21.60 -17.84
C LEU A 55 -25.43 -21.60 -16.36
N GLU A 56 -25.77 -22.77 -15.82
CA GLU A 56 -26.26 -22.95 -14.43
C GLU A 56 -25.49 -24.03 -13.65
N GLY A 57 -24.31 -24.38 -14.14
CA GLY A 57 -23.42 -25.38 -13.57
C GLY A 57 -22.15 -25.55 -14.39
N PHE A 58 -21.30 -26.49 -14.02
CA PHE A 58 -20.12 -26.82 -14.83
C PHE A 58 -20.53 -27.68 -16.02
N MET A 59 -19.91 -27.44 -17.18
CA MET A 59 -20.32 -28.05 -18.44
C MET A 59 -20.19 -29.58 -18.43
N ASN A 60 -21.30 -30.25 -18.72
CA ASN A 60 -21.30 -31.66 -19.10
C ASN A 60 -20.60 -31.87 -20.45
N GLN A 61 -20.33 -33.13 -20.78
CA GLN A 61 -19.55 -33.48 -21.96
C GLN A 61 -20.16 -32.94 -23.25
N LYS A 62 -21.50 -32.90 -23.35
CA LYS A 62 -22.20 -32.44 -24.55
C LYS A 62 -22.04 -30.94 -24.74
N ASP A 63 -22.28 -30.16 -23.69
CA ASP A 63 -22.06 -28.71 -23.71
C ASP A 63 -20.59 -28.38 -23.95
N TYR A 64 -19.66 -29.08 -23.28
CA TYR A 64 -18.23 -28.90 -23.47
C TYR A 64 -17.79 -29.13 -24.93
N ILE A 65 -18.16 -30.28 -25.52
CA ILE A 65 -17.79 -30.59 -26.92
C ILE A 65 -18.36 -29.53 -27.87
N SER A 66 -19.62 -29.13 -27.68
CA SER A 66 -20.25 -28.13 -28.55
C SER A 66 -19.62 -26.74 -28.38
N VAL A 67 -19.20 -26.35 -27.18
CA VAL A 67 -18.49 -25.08 -26.95
C VAL A 67 -17.11 -25.11 -27.60
N VAL A 68 -16.37 -26.21 -27.44
CA VAL A 68 -15.05 -26.38 -28.05
C VAL A 68 -15.14 -26.31 -29.58
N LYS A 69 -16.10 -26.98 -30.20
CA LYS A 69 -16.18 -27.08 -31.67
C LYS A 69 -16.98 -25.96 -32.34
N ASP A 70 -18.11 -25.58 -31.75
CA ASP A 70 -19.15 -24.78 -32.41
C ASP A 70 -19.39 -23.41 -31.76
N LEU A 71 -18.70 -23.09 -30.66
CA LEU A 71 -18.91 -21.88 -29.86
C LEU A 71 -20.32 -21.79 -29.26
N ARG A 72 -20.97 -22.94 -28.99
CA ARG A 72 -22.36 -22.99 -28.53
C ARG A 72 -22.54 -23.99 -27.41
N LEU A 73 -23.51 -23.72 -26.55
CA LEU A 73 -24.11 -24.73 -25.68
C LEU A 73 -25.07 -25.61 -26.49
N CYS A 74 -25.41 -26.78 -25.96
CA CYS A 74 -26.33 -27.71 -26.61
C CYS A 74 -27.75 -27.16 -26.81
N ASN A 75 -28.14 -26.13 -26.05
CA ASN A 75 -29.40 -25.41 -26.25
C ASN A 75 -29.34 -24.38 -27.39
N GLY A 76 -28.22 -24.31 -28.12
CA GLY A 76 -27.98 -23.41 -29.26
C GLY A 76 -27.42 -22.04 -28.88
N CYS A 77 -27.43 -21.65 -27.60
CA CYS A 77 -26.94 -20.34 -27.16
C CYS A 77 -25.42 -20.22 -27.35
N LEU A 78 -24.98 -19.10 -27.90
CA LEU A 78 -23.55 -18.78 -28.04
C LEU A 78 -22.80 -18.80 -26.70
N PHE A 79 -21.71 -19.55 -26.63
CA PHE A 79 -20.80 -19.59 -25.48
C PHE A 79 -19.45 -20.15 -25.96
N SER A 80 -18.36 -19.40 -25.78
CA SER A 80 -17.12 -19.64 -26.53
C SER A 80 -15.95 -20.18 -25.71
N ILE A 81 -16.06 -20.21 -24.38
CA ILE A 81 -15.00 -20.68 -23.48
C ILE A 81 -15.54 -21.85 -22.65
N PRO A 82 -14.83 -22.99 -22.58
CA PRO A 82 -15.26 -24.11 -21.74
C PRO A 82 -15.12 -23.77 -20.25
N ILE A 83 -16.17 -24.05 -19.48
CA ILE A 83 -16.21 -23.84 -18.02
C ILE A 83 -16.49 -25.19 -17.35
N THR A 84 -15.43 -25.82 -16.86
CA THR A 84 -15.42 -27.21 -16.40
C THR A 84 -14.85 -27.32 -15.00
N LEU A 85 -15.31 -28.34 -14.27
CA LEU A 85 -14.79 -28.70 -12.95
C LEU A 85 -13.86 -29.89 -13.11
N ASP A 86 -12.55 -29.65 -13.04
CA ASP A 86 -11.55 -30.71 -13.17
C ASP A 86 -11.22 -31.41 -11.85
N VAL A 87 -11.11 -32.73 -11.90
CA VAL A 87 -10.77 -33.61 -10.77
C VAL A 87 -9.77 -34.68 -11.18
N SER A 88 -9.02 -35.19 -10.21
CA SER A 88 -8.09 -36.29 -10.43
C SER A 88 -8.77 -37.65 -10.38
N GLU A 89 -8.14 -38.66 -10.97
CA GLU A 89 -8.58 -40.05 -10.81
C GLU A 89 -8.65 -40.48 -9.33
N HIS A 90 -7.73 -39.94 -8.51
CA HIS A 90 -7.72 -40.17 -7.07
C HIS A 90 -8.98 -39.62 -6.38
N HIS A 91 -9.45 -38.42 -6.75
CA HIS A 91 -10.71 -37.88 -6.22
C HIS A 91 -11.90 -38.74 -6.62
N ILE A 92 -11.98 -39.18 -7.88
CA ILE A 92 -13.08 -40.02 -8.37
C ILE A 92 -13.17 -41.31 -7.57
N LYS A 93 -12.04 -41.99 -7.34
CA LYS A 93 -11.99 -43.26 -6.58
C LYS A 93 -12.30 -43.05 -5.09
N THR A 94 -11.66 -42.06 -4.46
CA THR A 94 -11.72 -41.89 -3.00
C THR A 94 -13.06 -41.32 -2.53
N LEU A 95 -13.66 -40.43 -3.32
CA LEU A 95 -14.98 -39.85 -3.04
C LEU A 95 -16.11 -40.64 -3.71
N GLU A 96 -15.77 -41.74 -4.38
CA GLU A 96 -16.69 -42.59 -5.14
C GLU A 96 -17.60 -41.81 -6.09
N LEU A 97 -17.05 -40.84 -6.84
CA LEU A 97 -17.83 -39.95 -7.69
C LEU A 97 -18.50 -40.72 -8.84
N ALA A 98 -19.77 -40.45 -9.08
CA ALA A 98 -20.57 -41.10 -10.12
C ALA A 98 -21.75 -40.21 -10.56
N PRO A 99 -22.33 -40.43 -11.75
CA PRO A 99 -23.57 -39.77 -12.16
C PRO A 99 -24.68 -39.86 -11.11
N ASN A 100 -25.44 -38.79 -10.95
CA ASN A 100 -26.47 -38.53 -9.95
C ASN A 100 -25.98 -38.41 -8.49
N LYS A 101 -24.69 -38.57 -8.20
CA LYS A 101 -24.15 -38.22 -6.87
C LYS A 101 -24.04 -36.71 -6.71
N ARG A 102 -24.22 -36.25 -5.46
CA ARG A 102 -24.08 -34.85 -5.05
C ARG A 102 -22.73 -34.65 -4.39
N LEU A 103 -22.08 -33.53 -4.69
CA LEU A 103 -20.75 -33.19 -4.22
C LEU A 103 -20.73 -31.73 -3.76
N VAL A 104 -20.14 -31.47 -2.60
CA VAL A 104 -19.99 -30.11 -2.06
C VAL A 104 -18.74 -29.46 -2.66
N LEU A 105 -18.90 -28.22 -3.10
CA LEU A 105 -17.82 -27.37 -3.60
C LEU A 105 -17.44 -26.38 -2.50
N ARG A 106 -16.21 -26.48 -2.01
CA ARG A 106 -15.69 -25.66 -0.90
C ARG A 106 -14.72 -24.60 -1.39
N ASP A 107 -14.71 -23.48 -0.69
CA ASP A 107 -13.74 -22.42 -0.89
C ASP A 107 -12.34 -22.85 -0.39
N LEU A 108 -11.29 -22.54 -1.15
CA LEU A 108 -9.91 -22.85 -0.75
C LEU A 108 -9.36 -21.95 0.36
N ARG A 109 -10.03 -20.83 0.64
CA ARG A 109 -9.54 -19.77 1.52
C ARG A 109 -9.98 -19.98 2.97
N ASP A 110 -11.22 -20.41 3.16
CA ASP A 110 -11.87 -20.54 4.47
C ASP A 110 -12.62 -21.88 4.66
N ASP A 111 -12.55 -22.80 3.68
CA ASP A 111 -13.20 -24.13 3.68
C ASP A 111 -14.75 -24.10 3.73
N GLU A 112 -15.34 -22.92 3.53
CA GLU A 112 -16.78 -22.72 3.56
C GLU A 112 -17.46 -23.48 2.40
N PRO A 113 -18.62 -24.15 2.63
CA PRO A 113 -19.37 -24.80 1.58
C PRO A 113 -20.10 -23.75 0.74
N LEU A 114 -19.73 -23.62 -0.53
CA LEU A 114 -20.28 -22.61 -1.44
C LEU A 114 -21.50 -23.12 -2.19
N ALA A 115 -21.44 -24.36 -2.66
CA ALA A 115 -22.47 -24.94 -3.50
C ALA A 115 -22.48 -26.48 -3.45
N ILE A 116 -23.56 -27.07 -3.95
CA ILE A 116 -23.67 -28.51 -4.21
C ILE A 116 -23.85 -28.72 -5.71
N ILE A 117 -22.97 -29.52 -6.32
CA ILE A 117 -23.13 -29.97 -7.70
C ILE A 117 -23.80 -31.35 -7.74
N THR A 118 -24.83 -31.50 -8.58
CA THR A 118 -25.38 -32.83 -8.93
C THR A 118 -24.72 -33.31 -10.21
N ILE A 119 -23.89 -34.35 -10.10
CA ILE A 119 -23.05 -34.85 -11.20
C ILE A 119 -23.94 -35.46 -12.29
N GLN A 120 -23.78 -35.00 -13.52
CA GLN A 120 -24.43 -35.56 -14.71
C GLN A 120 -23.51 -36.56 -15.41
N ASP A 121 -22.26 -36.19 -15.62
CA ASP A 121 -21.23 -37.03 -16.24
C ASP A 121 -19.85 -36.75 -15.67
N ILE A 122 -18.96 -37.73 -15.88
CA ILE A 122 -17.54 -37.65 -15.58
C ILE A 122 -16.82 -38.14 -16.83
N TYR A 123 -16.02 -37.30 -17.46
CA TYR A 123 -15.40 -37.58 -18.76
C TYR A 123 -13.95 -37.13 -18.81
N SER A 124 -13.13 -37.78 -19.64
CA SER A 124 -11.76 -37.33 -19.90
C SER A 124 -11.73 -36.49 -21.18
N PRO A 125 -11.33 -35.22 -21.12
CA PRO A 125 -11.26 -34.34 -22.29
C PRO A 125 -9.98 -34.61 -23.11
N ASP A 126 -10.05 -34.41 -24.42
CA ASP A 126 -8.84 -34.25 -25.24
C ASP A 126 -8.30 -32.82 -25.06
N LYS A 127 -7.32 -32.68 -24.16
CA LYS A 127 -6.69 -31.38 -23.85
C LYS A 127 -5.91 -30.79 -25.03
N VAL A 128 -5.45 -31.61 -25.98
CA VAL A 128 -4.74 -31.12 -27.17
C VAL A 128 -5.74 -30.54 -28.16
N GLU A 129 -6.89 -31.19 -28.35
CA GLU A 129 -8.00 -30.64 -29.13
C GLU A 129 -8.55 -29.36 -28.49
N GLU A 130 -8.79 -29.36 -27.17
CA GLU A 130 -9.22 -28.15 -26.44
C GLU A 130 -8.23 -27.00 -26.64
N ALA A 131 -6.92 -27.27 -26.52
CA ALA A 131 -5.91 -26.23 -26.70
C ALA A 131 -5.95 -25.61 -28.10
N ARG A 132 -6.00 -26.44 -29.14
CA ARG A 132 -6.02 -25.99 -30.54
C ARG A 132 -7.29 -25.23 -30.86
N GLU A 133 -8.44 -25.77 -30.51
CA GLU A 133 -9.72 -25.18 -30.87
C GLU A 133 -10.01 -23.91 -30.06
N VAL A 134 -9.73 -23.92 -28.75
CA VAL A 134 -10.08 -22.82 -27.85
C VAL A 134 -9.02 -21.72 -27.84
N PHE A 135 -7.73 -22.08 -27.82
CA PHE A 135 -6.62 -21.12 -27.73
C PHE A 135 -5.90 -20.89 -29.06
N GLY A 136 -6.30 -21.57 -30.15
CA GLY A 136 -5.70 -21.43 -31.48
C GLY A 136 -4.37 -22.17 -31.66
N SER A 137 -3.79 -22.72 -30.59
CA SER A 137 -2.52 -23.45 -30.64
C SER A 137 -2.37 -24.39 -29.44
N ASN A 138 -1.47 -25.37 -29.54
CA ASN A 138 -1.03 -26.19 -28.40
C ASN A 138 0.37 -25.78 -27.90
N ASP A 139 0.68 -24.48 -27.99
CA ASP A 139 1.96 -23.91 -27.53
C ASP A 139 1.91 -23.61 -26.02
N LEU A 140 2.86 -24.16 -25.26
CA LEU A 140 2.96 -23.98 -23.80
C LEU A 140 3.37 -22.56 -23.39
N GLU A 141 3.81 -21.69 -24.31
CA GLU A 141 3.98 -20.26 -24.03
C GLU A 141 2.64 -19.53 -23.88
N HIS A 142 1.55 -20.09 -24.43
CA HIS A 142 0.21 -19.54 -24.20
C HIS A 142 -0.23 -19.83 -22.75
N PRO A 143 -0.54 -18.81 -21.92
CA PRO A 143 -0.87 -19.01 -20.51
C PRO A 143 -2.04 -19.96 -20.26
N GLY A 144 -3.10 -19.86 -21.08
CA GLY A 144 -4.25 -20.78 -21.06
C GLY A 144 -3.88 -22.24 -21.34
N VAL A 145 -3.06 -22.49 -22.37
CA VAL A 145 -2.58 -23.83 -22.76
C VAL A 145 -1.64 -24.39 -21.70
N LYS A 146 -0.71 -23.57 -21.19
CA LYS A 146 0.17 -23.97 -20.08
C LYS A 146 -0.65 -24.44 -18.89
N TYR A 147 -1.64 -23.66 -18.46
CA TYR A 147 -2.50 -24.03 -17.34
C TYR A 147 -3.27 -25.33 -17.62
N LEU A 148 -3.80 -25.51 -18.83
CA LEU A 148 -4.53 -26.72 -19.23
C LEU A 148 -3.67 -28.00 -19.11
N HIS A 149 -2.38 -27.92 -19.44
CA HIS A 149 -1.48 -29.08 -19.38
C HIS A 149 -0.82 -29.27 -18.01
N THR A 150 -0.61 -28.21 -17.24
CA THR A 150 0.18 -28.26 -15.99
C THR A 150 -0.66 -28.26 -14.72
N GLU A 151 -1.82 -27.59 -14.71
CA GLU A 151 -2.63 -27.39 -13.51
C GLU A 151 -3.91 -28.23 -13.53
N VAL A 152 -4.61 -28.23 -14.68
CA VAL A 152 -5.90 -28.94 -14.85
C VAL A 152 -5.72 -30.44 -14.73
N LYS A 153 -6.62 -31.12 -14.01
CA LYS A 153 -6.60 -32.57 -13.79
C LYS A 153 -7.13 -33.38 -14.98
N GLU A 154 -7.16 -34.70 -14.86
CA GLU A 154 -7.38 -35.64 -15.97
C GLU A 154 -8.85 -35.79 -16.40
N TYR A 155 -9.79 -35.47 -15.51
CA TYR A 155 -11.23 -35.66 -15.74
C TYR A 155 -12.00 -34.38 -15.46
N TYR A 156 -13.06 -34.15 -16.23
CA TYR A 156 -14.06 -33.11 -15.98
C TYR A 156 -15.35 -33.71 -15.43
N ILE A 157 -15.98 -32.97 -14.52
CA ILE A 157 -17.30 -33.25 -13.97
C ILE A 157 -18.27 -32.21 -14.53
N GLY A 158 -19.31 -32.69 -15.19
CA GLY A 158 -20.45 -31.89 -15.60
C GLY A 158 -21.59 -31.99 -14.60
N GLY A 159 -22.33 -30.90 -14.38
CA GLY A 159 -23.50 -30.95 -13.51
C GLY A 159 -24.07 -29.59 -13.14
N ASN A 160 -25.35 -29.59 -12.80
CA ASN A 160 -26.04 -28.39 -12.31
C ASN A 160 -25.63 -28.09 -10.87
N VAL A 161 -25.52 -26.81 -10.56
CA VAL A 161 -25.09 -26.31 -9.25
C VAL A 161 -26.28 -25.72 -8.52
N GLU A 162 -26.43 -26.06 -7.24
CA GLU A 162 -27.31 -25.39 -6.26
C GLU A 162 -26.46 -24.55 -5.31
N ALA A 163 -26.77 -23.25 -5.19
CA ALA A 163 -25.97 -22.31 -4.43
C ALA A 163 -26.32 -22.37 -2.94
N ILE A 164 -25.30 -22.43 -2.07
CA ILE A 164 -25.44 -22.25 -0.62
C ILE A 164 -25.13 -20.79 -0.29
N GLN A 165 -23.93 -20.34 -0.62
CA GLN A 165 -23.47 -18.98 -0.33
C GLN A 165 -22.46 -18.48 -1.35
N ALA A 166 -22.32 -17.17 -1.46
CA ALA A 166 -21.31 -16.56 -2.31
C ALA A 166 -19.91 -16.69 -1.67
N PRO A 167 -18.83 -16.75 -2.47
CA PRO A 167 -17.48 -16.66 -1.94
C PRO A 167 -17.29 -15.36 -1.15
N THR A 168 -16.72 -15.45 0.05
CA THR A 168 -16.44 -14.27 0.86
C THR A 168 -15.30 -13.46 0.24
N HIS A 169 -15.49 -12.17 0.05
CA HIS A 169 -14.42 -11.24 -0.33
C HIS A 169 -14.33 -10.14 0.72
N TYR A 170 -13.11 -9.87 1.20
CA TYR A 170 -12.85 -8.83 2.20
C TYR A 170 -12.40 -7.51 1.56
N ASP A 171 -11.97 -7.56 0.30
CA ASP A 171 -11.42 -6.43 -0.44
C ASP A 171 -12.50 -5.78 -1.33
N TYR A 172 -12.60 -4.45 -1.23
CA TYR A 172 -13.40 -3.62 -2.12
C TYR A 172 -14.86 -4.07 -2.31
N VAL A 173 -15.51 -4.58 -1.26
CA VAL A 173 -16.88 -5.12 -1.31
C VAL A 173 -17.88 -4.15 -1.95
N ALA A 174 -17.74 -2.85 -1.71
CA ALA A 174 -18.59 -1.81 -2.30
C ALA A 174 -18.48 -1.67 -3.83
N HIS A 175 -17.43 -2.23 -4.43
CA HIS A 175 -17.21 -2.23 -5.88
C HIS A 175 -17.42 -3.62 -6.51
N ARG A 176 -17.64 -4.68 -5.72
CA ARG A 176 -17.95 -6.01 -6.25
C ARG A 176 -19.47 -6.10 -6.41
N PHE A 177 -19.94 -6.12 -7.65
CA PHE A 177 -21.36 -6.21 -7.95
C PHE A 177 -21.67 -7.57 -8.56
N THR A 178 -22.79 -8.16 -8.16
CA THR A 178 -23.46 -9.20 -8.95
C THR A 178 -24.14 -8.58 -10.18
N PRO A 179 -24.48 -9.38 -11.21
CA PRO A 179 -25.30 -8.92 -12.32
C PRO A 179 -26.63 -8.27 -11.87
N ALA A 180 -27.30 -8.83 -10.87
CA ALA A 180 -28.55 -8.31 -10.34
C ALA A 180 -28.37 -6.92 -9.71
N GLU A 181 -27.35 -6.75 -8.86
CA GLU A 181 -27.05 -5.46 -8.21
C GLU A 181 -26.64 -4.41 -9.22
N LEU A 182 -25.81 -4.74 -10.22
CA LEU A 182 -25.37 -3.77 -11.21
C LEU A 182 -26.54 -3.30 -12.11
N ARG A 183 -27.43 -4.23 -12.48
CA ARG A 183 -28.68 -3.90 -13.19
C ARG A 183 -29.59 -2.99 -12.35
N ALA A 184 -29.70 -3.26 -11.05
CA ALA A 184 -30.45 -2.42 -10.13
C ALA A 184 -29.80 -1.03 -9.97
N HIS A 185 -28.47 -0.97 -9.92
CA HIS A 185 -27.69 0.27 -9.87
C HIS A 185 -27.92 1.13 -11.13
N PHE A 186 -27.84 0.54 -12.33
CA PHE A 186 -28.16 1.25 -13.57
C PHE A 186 -29.60 1.78 -13.58
N LYS A 187 -30.56 0.97 -13.10
CA LYS A 187 -31.95 1.41 -12.98
C LYS A 187 -32.09 2.60 -12.02
N LYS A 188 -31.40 2.57 -10.87
CA LYS A 188 -31.41 3.65 -9.87
C LYS A 188 -30.85 4.96 -10.43
N LEU A 189 -29.80 4.88 -11.25
CA LEU A 189 -29.21 6.05 -11.93
C LEU A 189 -29.95 6.45 -13.22
N ASN A 190 -31.04 5.76 -13.56
CA ASN A 190 -31.78 5.92 -14.81
C ASN A 190 -30.91 5.73 -16.07
N TRP A 191 -29.89 4.87 -15.97
CA TRP A 191 -29.01 4.52 -17.09
C TRP A 191 -29.70 3.48 -17.98
N THR A 192 -29.88 3.83 -19.26
CA THR A 192 -30.47 2.94 -20.27
C THR A 192 -29.43 2.42 -21.25
N ARG A 193 -28.38 3.20 -21.52
CA ARG A 193 -27.26 2.84 -22.39
C ARG A 193 -25.98 2.85 -21.58
N VAL A 194 -25.29 1.71 -21.56
CA VAL A 194 -24.06 1.52 -20.77
C VAL A 194 -23.02 0.85 -21.65
N VAL A 195 -21.87 1.50 -21.81
CA VAL A 195 -20.69 0.94 -22.47
C VAL A 195 -19.74 0.36 -21.44
N ALA A 196 -19.50 -0.93 -21.51
CA ALA A 196 -18.59 -1.63 -20.63
C ALA A 196 -17.16 -1.65 -21.19
N PHE A 197 -16.19 -1.38 -20.31
CA PHE A 197 -14.77 -1.43 -20.61
C PHE A 197 -14.10 -2.58 -19.82
N GLN A 198 -13.58 -3.57 -20.55
CA GLN A 198 -12.76 -4.65 -20.00
C GLN A 198 -11.32 -4.15 -19.81
N THR A 199 -10.73 -4.43 -18.65
CA THR A 199 -9.28 -4.30 -18.48
C THR A 199 -8.74 -5.23 -17.40
N ARG A 200 -7.49 -5.65 -17.58
CA ARG A 200 -6.64 -6.30 -16.56
C ARG A 200 -5.40 -5.46 -16.21
N ASN A 201 -5.25 -4.31 -16.86
CA ASN A 201 -4.10 -3.43 -16.77
C ASN A 201 -4.48 -2.12 -16.08
N PRO A 202 -3.52 -1.41 -15.46
CA PRO A 202 -3.72 -0.02 -15.06
C PRO A 202 -4.28 0.82 -16.21
N MET A 203 -5.22 1.70 -15.89
CA MET A 203 -5.74 2.66 -16.85
C MET A 203 -4.91 3.94 -16.83
N HIS A 204 -4.77 4.55 -17.99
CA HIS A 204 -3.95 5.74 -18.27
C HIS A 204 -4.80 6.73 -19.06
N ARG A 205 -4.24 7.88 -19.46
CA ARG A 205 -5.02 8.91 -20.16
C ARG A 205 -5.68 8.41 -21.45
N ALA A 206 -4.95 7.67 -22.28
CA ALA A 206 -5.49 7.06 -23.49
C ALA A 206 -6.73 6.18 -23.23
N HIS A 207 -6.73 5.39 -22.14
CA HIS A 207 -7.87 4.56 -21.75
C HIS A 207 -9.07 5.40 -21.29
N ARG A 208 -8.81 6.48 -20.52
CA ARG A 208 -9.85 7.43 -20.12
C ARG A 208 -10.48 8.09 -21.35
N GLU A 209 -9.68 8.65 -22.25
CA GLU A 209 -10.19 9.28 -23.48
C GLU A 209 -10.99 8.32 -24.34
N LEU A 210 -10.49 7.09 -24.52
CA LEU A 210 -11.18 6.05 -25.27
C LEU A 210 -12.58 5.79 -24.71
N THR A 211 -12.71 5.58 -23.41
CA THR A 211 -14.00 5.30 -22.78
C THR A 211 -14.95 6.50 -22.78
N VAL A 212 -14.44 7.72 -22.59
CA VAL A 212 -15.23 8.96 -22.70
C VAL A 212 -15.73 9.16 -24.14
N ARG A 213 -14.88 8.90 -25.13
CA ARG A 213 -15.25 8.96 -26.55
C ARG A 213 -16.31 7.93 -26.90
N ALA A 214 -16.17 6.70 -26.39
CA ALA A 214 -17.18 5.64 -26.55
C ALA A 214 -18.54 6.06 -26.02
N ALA A 215 -18.55 6.63 -24.81
CA ALA A 215 -19.74 7.18 -24.17
C ALA A 215 -20.39 8.30 -24.98
N ARG A 216 -19.59 9.26 -25.49
CA ARG A 216 -20.09 10.36 -26.32
C ARG A 216 -20.70 9.88 -27.63
N ILE A 217 -19.97 9.06 -28.40
CA ILE A 217 -20.42 8.55 -29.71
C ILE A 217 -21.71 7.73 -29.55
N ARG A 218 -21.78 6.89 -28.51
CA ARG A 218 -22.92 5.99 -28.29
C ARG A 218 -24.00 6.58 -27.39
N GLN A 219 -23.84 7.82 -26.94
CA GLN A 219 -24.73 8.48 -25.96
C GLN A 219 -25.04 7.54 -24.78
N ALA A 220 -23.98 7.03 -24.17
CA ALA A 220 -24.03 6.01 -23.13
C ALA A 220 -23.23 6.42 -21.90
N ASN A 221 -23.57 5.86 -20.74
CA ASN A 221 -22.73 5.93 -19.54
C ASN A 221 -21.66 4.85 -19.58
N VAL A 222 -20.62 4.99 -18.77
CA VAL A 222 -19.46 4.09 -18.77
C VAL A 222 -19.52 3.14 -17.57
N LEU A 223 -19.35 1.86 -17.84
CA LEU A 223 -19.00 0.88 -16.83
C LEU A 223 -17.53 0.51 -16.98
N ILE A 224 -16.70 0.96 -16.04
CA ILE A 224 -15.32 0.48 -15.91
C ILE A 224 -15.40 -0.87 -15.19
N HIS A 225 -15.14 -1.95 -15.93
CA HIS A 225 -15.40 -3.31 -15.47
C HIS A 225 -14.12 -4.15 -15.39
N PRO A 226 -13.12 -3.80 -14.57
CA PRO A 226 -11.85 -4.50 -14.54
C PRO A 226 -11.97 -5.90 -13.94
N VAL A 227 -11.09 -6.80 -14.39
CA VAL A 227 -10.97 -8.15 -13.83
C VAL A 227 -10.12 -8.12 -12.55
N VAL A 228 -10.62 -8.75 -11.49
CA VAL A 228 -9.94 -8.92 -10.20
C VAL A 228 -9.79 -10.37 -9.77
N GLY A 229 -10.24 -11.33 -10.58
CA GLY A 229 -9.83 -12.73 -10.47
C GLY A 229 -8.47 -12.97 -11.12
N LEU A 230 -8.27 -14.16 -11.69
CA LEU A 230 -7.01 -14.51 -12.35
C LEU A 230 -6.83 -13.75 -13.68
N THR A 231 -5.65 -13.15 -13.89
CA THR A 231 -5.28 -12.45 -15.13
C THR A 231 -4.04 -13.09 -15.76
N LYS A 232 -3.28 -12.37 -16.60
CA LYS A 232 -2.06 -12.91 -17.19
C LYS A 232 -0.96 -12.98 -16.10
N PRO A 233 -0.19 -14.08 -16.03
CA PRO A 233 0.98 -14.15 -15.15
C PRO A 233 1.94 -12.96 -15.39
N GLY A 234 2.35 -12.29 -14.31
CA GLY A 234 3.21 -11.11 -14.35
C GLY A 234 2.49 -9.77 -14.56
N ASP A 235 1.15 -9.76 -14.66
CA ASP A 235 0.38 -8.53 -14.56
C ASP A 235 0.51 -7.91 -13.15
N ILE A 236 0.27 -6.60 -13.06
CA ILE A 236 0.22 -5.90 -11.78
C ILE A 236 -0.92 -6.47 -10.93
N ASP A 237 -0.67 -6.64 -9.62
CA ASP A 237 -1.65 -7.18 -8.68
C ASP A 237 -2.96 -6.37 -8.68
N HIS A 238 -4.07 -7.03 -8.39
CA HIS A 238 -5.38 -6.39 -8.50
C HIS A 238 -5.59 -5.29 -7.46
N TYR A 239 -4.97 -5.33 -6.29
CA TYR A 239 -5.09 -4.26 -5.29
C TYR A 239 -4.53 -2.95 -5.82
N THR A 240 -3.33 -2.99 -6.41
CA THR A 240 -2.71 -1.83 -7.05
C THR A 240 -3.55 -1.34 -8.22
N ARG A 241 -4.07 -2.25 -9.06
CA ARG A 241 -4.93 -1.87 -10.18
C ARG A 241 -6.23 -1.22 -9.72
N VAL A 242 -6.87 -1.73 -8.66
CA VAL A 242 -8.09 -1.13 -8.11
C VAL A 242 -7.84 0.26 -7.56
N ARG A 243 -6.74 0.47 -6.81
CA ARG A 243 -6.33 1.83 -6.38
C ARG A 243 -6.09 2.76 -7.58
N VAL A 244 -5.48 2.26 -8.66
CA VAL A 244 -5.35 3.02 -9.91
C VAL A 244 -6.72 3.39 -10.47
N TYR A 245 -7.65 2.45 -10.60
CA TYR A 245 -8.99 2.75 -11.12
C TYR A 245 -9.71 3.78 -10.26
N GLN A 246 -9.66 3.64 -8.93
CA GLN A 246 -10.25 4.60 -7.99
C GLN A 246 -9.63 5.99 -8.15
N SER A 247 -8.30 6.09 -8.27
CA SER A 247 -7.62 7.37 -8.51
C SER A 247 -7.98 8.01 -9.86
N LEU A 248 -8.39 7.20 -10.84
CA LEU A 248 -8.80 7.65 -12.16
C LEU A 248 -10.28 8.09 -12.21
N MET A 249 -11.15 7.54 -11.36
CA MET A 249 -12.60 7.83 -11.38
C MET A 249 -12.93 9.33 -11.33
N PRO A 250 -12.27 10.17 -10.50
CA PRO A 250 -12.49 11.63 -10.49
C PRO A 250 -12.16 12.35 -11.80
N LYS A 251 -11.45 11.70 -12.74
CA LYS A 251 -11.11 12.25 -14.06
C LYS A 251 -12.22 12.06 -15.09
N TYR A 252 -13.28 11.33 -14.75
CA TYR A 252 -14.50 11.28 -15.55
C TYR A 252 -15.43 12.45 -15.17
N PRO A 253 -16.19 13.01 -16.12
CA PRO A 253 -17.28 13.91 -15.79
C PRO A 253 -18.22 13.28 -14.73
N ASN A 254 -18.66 14.09 -13.77
CA ASN A 254 -19.48 13.63 -12.65
C ASN A 254 -20.71 12.86 -13.13
N GLY A 255 -20.90 11.66 -12.59
CA GLY A 255 -22.03 10.80 -12.92
C GLY A 255 -21.95 10.09 -14.28
N LEU A 256 -20.85 10.22 -15.04
CA LEU A 256 -20.70 9.52 -16.33
C LEU A 256 -20.30 8.05 -16.19
N ALA A 257 -19.51 7.71 -15.17
CA ALA A 257 -18.85 6.42 -15.06
C ALA A 257 -19.05 5.75 -13.68
N THR A 258 -19.20 4.43 -13.69
CA THR A 258 -19.23 3.57 -12.50
C THR A 258 -18.13 2.52 -12.57
N LEU A 259 -17.45 2.26 -11.45
CA LEU A 259 -16.48 1.17 -11.28
C LEU A 259 -17.19 -0.06 -10.71
N GLY A 260 -17.10 -1.20 -11.40
CA GLY A 260 -17.55 -2.50 -10.90
C GLY A 260 -16.47 -3.55 -11.12
N LEU A 261 -16.10 -4.32 -10.10
CA LEU A 261 -15.05 -5.32 -10.17
C LEU A 261 -15.63 -6.67 -10.62
N LEU A 262 -14.98 -7.30 -11.59
CA LEU A 262 -15.39 -8.59 -12.13
C LEU A 262 -14.49 -9.73 -11.59
N PRO A 263 -15.03 -10.70 -10.84
CA PRO A 263 -14.29 -11.86 -10.34
C PRO A 263 -14.06 -12.92 -11.44
N LEU A 264 -13.63 -12.50 -12.63
CA LEU A 264 -13.37 -13.39 -13.76
C LEU A 264 -11.96 -14.00 -13.66
N ALA A 265 -11.85 -15.30 -13.95
CA ALA A 265 -10.56 -15.89 -14.30
C ALA A 265 -10.37 -15.83 -15.83
N MET A 266 -9.51 -14.95 -16.30
CA MET A 266 -9.19 -14.83 -17.71
C MET A 266 -8.44 -16.06 -18.22
N ARG A 267 -8.66 -16.41 -19.47
CA ARG A 267 -8.00 -17.55 -20.15
C ARG A 267 -6.88 -17.09 -21.10
N MET A 268 -6.85 -15.79 -21.38
CA MET A 268 -6.08 -15.18 -22.46
C MET A 268 -6.42 -15.78 -23.83
N GLY A 269 -7.68 -16.20 -24.04
CA GLY A 269 -8.16 -16.87 -25.25
C GLY A 269 -8.58 -15.92 -26.39
N GLY A 270 -8.01 -14.71 -26.43
CA GLY A 270 -8.13 -13.76 -27.54
C GLY A 270 -9.55 -13.61 -28.10
N PRO A 271 -9.78 -13.94 -29.39
CA PRO A 271 -11.10 -13.82 -30.00
C PRO A 271 -12.23 -14.55 -29.28
N ARG A 272 -12.04 -15.82 -28.87
CA ARG A 272 -13.08 -16.57 -28.16
C ARG A 272 -13.38 -15.95 -26.81
N GLU A 273 -12.37 -15.41 -26.12
CA GLU A 273 -12.57 -14.71 -24.85
C GLU A 273 -13.22 -13.33 -25.02
N ALA A 274 -12.97 -12.64 -26.13
CA ALA A 274 -13.70 -11.40 -26.45
C ALA A 274 -15.20 -11.65 -26.63
N LEU A 275 -15.56 -12.76 -27.28
CA LEU A 275 -16.96 -13.20 -27.42
C LEU A 275 -17.59 -13.54 -26.07
N TRP A 276 -16.85 -14.23 -25.22
CA TRP A 276 -17.27 -14.57 -23.87
C TRP A 276 -17.45 -13.33 -22.99
N HIS A 277 -16.53 -12.36 -23.06
CA HIS A 277 -16.64 -11.08 -22.38
C HIS A 277 -17.90 -10.31 -22.79
N ALA A 278 -18.29 -10.36 -24.06
CA ALA A 278 -19.53 -9.73 -24.53
C ALA A 278 -20.77 -10.37 -23.88
N VAL A 279 -20.82 -11.71 -23.80
CA VAL A 279 -21.87 -12.46 -23.09
C VAL A 279 -21.92 -12.08 -21.60
N ILE A 280 -20.77 -12.06 -20.93
CA ILE A 280 -20.68 -11.67 -19.52
C ILE A 280 -21.21 -10.24 -19.34
N ARG A 281 -20.75 -9.27 -20.13
CA ARG A 281 -21.16 -7.86 -19.97
C ARG A 281 -22.63 -7.65 -20.28
N LYS A 282 -23.19 -8.39 -21.23
CA LYS A 282 -24.64 -8.47 -21.45
C LYS A 282 -25.37 -8.96 -20.20
N ASN A 283 -24.89 -10.04 -19.56
CA ASN A 283 -25.48 -10.55 -18.33
C ASN A 283 -25.43 -9.53 -17.18
N PHE A 284 -24.37 -8.74 -17.08
CA PHE A 284 -24.26 -7.62 -16.15
C PHE A 284 -25.07 -6.36 -16.54
N GLY A 285 -25.77 -6.40 -17.68
CA GLY A 285 -26.71 -5.35 -18.09
C GLY A 285 -26.14 -4.29 -19.04
N ALA A 286 -24.88 -4.41 -19.46
CA ALA A 286 -24.30 -3.50 -20.44
C ALA A 286 -24.98 -3.66 -21.80
N THR A 287 -25.20 -2.53 -22.48
CA THR A 287 -25.78 -2.52 -23.83
C THR A 287 -24.71 -2.43 -24.92
N HIS A 288 -23.53 -1.93 -24.55
CA HIS A 288 -22.38 -1.83 -25.44
C HIS A 288 -21.14 -2.42 -24.78
N PHE A 289 -20.21 -2.92 -25.58
CA PHE A 289 -18.95 -3.45 -25.10
C PHE A 289 -17.78 -3.00 -25.97
N ILE A 290 -16.76 -2.43 -25.33
CA ILE A 290 -15.54 -2.01 -26.01
C ILE A 290 -14.67 -3.23 -26.31
N ILE A 291 -14.24 -3.35 -27.57
CA ILE A 291 -13.22 -4.31 -27.99
C ILE A 291 -12.10 -3.55 -28.68
N GLY A 292 -10.92 -3.60 -28.08
CA GLY A 292 -9.71 -2.93 -28.60
C GLY A 292 -8.87 -3.83 -29.50
N ARG A 293 -7.64 -3.38 -29.75
CA ARG A 293 -6.57 -4.17 -30.40
C ARG A 293 -6.08 -5.28 -29.45
N ASP A 294 -5.82 -6.47 -29.98
CA ASP A 294 -5.28 -7.64 -29.25
C ASP A 294 -6.09 -7.96 -27.98
N HIS A 295 -7.43 -7.91 -28.09
CA HIS A 295 -8.32 -8.00 -26.94
C HIS A 295 -8.24 -9.39 -26.30
N ALA A 296 -7.91 -9.42 -25.00
CA ALA A 296 -7.64 -10.66 -24.26
C ALA A 296 -6.53 -11.55 -24.85
N GLY A 297 -5.64 -10.98 -25.68
CA GLY A 297 -4.48 -11.69 -26.20
C GLY A 297 -3.33 -11.80 -25.18
N PRO A 298 -2.58 -12.91 -25.19
CA PRO A 298 -1.39 -13.08 -24.35
C PRO A 298 -0.13 -12.47 -24.97
N GLY A 299 -0.19 -11.93 -26.19
CA GLY A 299 0.94 -11.35 -26.89
C GLY A 299 1.60 -12.35 -27.84
N LYS A 300 2.91 -12.57 -27.70
CA LYS A 300 3.73 -13.33 -28.64
C LYS A 300 4.08 -14.73 -28.14
N ASN A 301 4.23 -15.67 -29.07
CA ASN A 301 4.61 -17.06 -28.85
C ASN A 301 6.14 -17.25 -28.79
N SER A 302 6.59 -18.50 -28.67
CA SER A 302 8.02 -18.85 -28.54
C SER A 302 8.87 -18.46 -29.77
N LYS A 303 8.24 -18.22 -30.92
CA LYS A 303 8.89 -17.83 -32.18
C LYS A 303 8.88 -16.31 -32.40
N GLY A 304 8.25 -15.54 -31.50
CA GLY A 304 8.14 -14.09 -31.60
C GLY A 304 6.93 -13.60 -32.42
N ASP A 305 6.06 -14.50 -32.88
CA ASP A 305 4.82 -14.21 -33.59
C ASP A 305 3.67 -13.99 -32.61
N SER A 306 2.71 -13.12 -32.95
CA SER A 306 1.52 -12.93 -32.12
C SER A 306 0.66 -14.20 -32.10
N PHE A 307 0.07 -14.53 -30.95
CA PHE A 307 -0.87 -15.65 -30.84
C PHE A 307 -2.16 -15.43 -31.63
N TYR A 308 -2.61 -14.19 -31.69
CA TYR A 308 -3.79 -13.76 -32.43
C TYR A 308 -3.46 -12.51 -33.23
N GLY A 309 -4.11 -12.32 -34.38
CA GLY A 309 -4.06 -11.07 -35.12
C GLY A 309 -4.65 -9.91 -34.33
N ASP A 310 -4.13 -8.71 -34.58
CA ASP A 310 -4.45 -7.48 -33.84
C ASP A 310 -5.96 -7.16 -33.74
N TYR A 311 -6.76 -7.58 -34.72
CA TYR A 311 -8.20 -7.30 -34.79
C TYR A 311 -9.08 -8.55 -34.92
N GLU A 312 -8.52 -9.77 -34.83
CA GLU A 312 -9.29 -11.03 -34.94
C GLU A 312 -10.43 -11.10 -33.90
N SER A 313 -10.21 -10.52 -32.71
CA SER A 313 -11.25 -10.42 -31.69
C SER A 313 -12.44 -9.57 -32.11
N GLN A 314 -12.19 -8.48 -32.84
CA GLN A 314 -13.27 -7.63 -33.35
C GLN A 314 -14.04 -8.36 -34.46
N GLU A 315 -13.31 -9.02 -35.36
CA GLU A 315 -13.89 -9.80 -36.47
C GLU A 315 -14.79 -10.93 -35.96
N LEU A 316 -14.32 -11.72 -35.00
CA LEU A 316 -15.11 -12.84 -34.46
C LEU A 316 -16.38 -12.34 -33.77
N VAL A 317 -16.29 -11.29 -32.94
CA VAL A 317 -17.48 -10.79 -32.24
C VAL A 317 -18.45 -10.11 -33.22
N ALA A 318 -17.95 -9.43 -34.26
CA ALA A 318 -18.78 -8.87 -35.32
C ALA A 318 -19.59 -9.94 -36.06
N LYS A 319 -19.00 -11.12 -36.32
CA LYS A 319 -19.69 -12.27 -36.94
C LYS A 319 -20.93 -12.73 -36.16
N TYR A 320 -20.94 -12.58 -34.83
CA TYR A 320 -22.04 -13.02 -33.97
C TYR A 320 -22.87 -11.85 -33.40
N ARG A 321 -22.74 -10.64 -33.96
CA ARG A 321 -23.41 -9.42 -33.47
C ARG A 321 -24.91 -9.60 -33.26
N ASP A 322 -25.60 -10.20 -34.24
CA ASP A 322 -27.06 -10.32 -34.23
C ASP A 322 -27.56 -11.26 -33.13
N GLU A 323 -26.80 -12.31 -32.84
CA GLU A 323 -27.12 -13.29 -31.79
C GLU A 323 -26.76 -12.77 -30.39
N LEU A 324 -25.62 -12.09 -30.27
CA LEU A 324 -25.14 -11.54 -29.00
C LEU A 324 -26.11 -10.50 -28.44
N GLN A 325 -26.76 -9.69 -29.29
CA GLN A 325 -27.64 -8.58 -28.86
C GLN A 325 -26.95 -7.62 -27.86
N ILE A 326 -25.64 -7.40 -28.04
CA ILE A 326 -24.87 -6.34 -27.38
C ILE A 326 -24.08 -5.61 -28.46
N GLU A 327 -24.10 -4.28 -28.44
CA GLU A 327 -23.45 -3.48 -29.48
C GLU A 327 -21.94 -3.38 -29.22
N VAL A 328 -21.14 -3.95 -30.11
CA VAL A 328 -19.68 -3.81 -30.02
C VAL A 328 -19.28 -2.40 -30.40
N VAL A 329 -18.41 -1.79 -29.60
CA VAL A 329 -17.74 -0.54 -29.92
C VAL A 329 -16.28 -0.87 -30.23
N PRO A 330 -15.93 -1.11 -31.52
CA PRO A 330 -14.55 -1.36 -31.89
C PRO A 330 -13.75 -0.08 -31.65
N PHE A 331 -12.55 -0.23 -31.11
CA PHE A 331 -11.61 0.87 -30.99
C PHE A 331 -10.27 0.51 -31.63
N GLN A 332 -9.81 1.44 -32.44
CA GLN A 332 -8.43 1.48 -32.89
C GLN A 332 -7.53 1.92 -31.74
N MET A 333 -6.23 1.66 -31.90
CA MET A 333 -5.22 2.19 -30.99
C MET A 333 -5.33 3.71 -30.94
N VAL A 334 -5.33 4.27 -29.73
CA VAL A 334 -5.33 5.71 -29.50
C VAL A 334 -3.90 6.16 -29.20
N THR A 335 -3.46 7.23 -29.83
CA THR A 335 -2.12 7.82 -29.67
C THR A 335 -2.22 9.28 -29.24
N TYR A 336 -1.16 9.81 -28.64
CA TYR A 336 -1.09 11.21 -28.23
C TYR A 336 -0.46 12.06 -29.34
N ILE A 337 -1.07 13.20 -29.65
CA ILE A 337 -0.58 14.19 -30.62
C ILE A 337 -0.05 15.40 -29.83
N PRO A 338 1.28 15.59 -29.73
CA PRO A 338 1.86 16.66 -28.91
C PRO A 338 1.49 18.07 -29.38
N ASP A 339 1.35 18.25 -30.70
CA ASP A 339 1.13 19.57 -31.29
C ASP A 339 -0.24 20.15 -30.93
N SER A 340 -1.24 19.30 -30.64
CA SER A 340 -2.59 19.70 -30.23
C SER A 340 -2.93 19.35 -28.78
N ASP A 341 -2.05 18.64 -28.06
CA ASP A 341 -2.32 18.07 -26.73
C ASP A 341 -3.59 17.19 -26.67
N GLU A 342 -3.84 16.43 -27.75
CA GLU A 342 -5.04 15.60 -27.90
C GLU A 342 -4.71 14.11 -28.10
N TYR A 343 -5.74 13.27 -27.95
CA TYR A 343 -5.65 11.84 -28.22
C TYR A 343 -6.58 11.47 -29.37
N MET A 344 -6.02 10.80 -30.38
CA MET A 344 -6.76 10.40 -31.56
C MET A 344 -6.54 8.92 -31.87
N PRO A 345 -7.57 8.22 -32.37
CA PRO A 345 -7.41 6.95 -33.07
C PRO A 345 -6.38 7.08 -34.18
N VAL A 346 -5.51 6.09 -34.33
CA VAL A 346 -4.39 6.11 -35.30
C VAL A 346 -4.86 6.34 -36.74
N ASP A 347 -6.07 5.89 -37.09
CA ASP A 347 -6.70 6.08 -38.40
C ASP A 347 -7.27 7.48 -38.65
N GLU A 348 -7.39 8.32 -37.61
CA GLU A 348 -7.85 9.71 -37.70
C GLU A 348 -6.70 10.72 -37.57
N VAL A 349 -5.48 10.26 -37.27
CA VAL A 349 -4.29 11.13 -37.16
C VAL A 349 -3.96 11.73 -38.53
N PRO A 350 -3.82 13.07 -38.66
CA PRO A 350 -3.42 13.70 -39.91
C PRO A 350 -2.08 13.17 -40.42
N GLU A 351 -1.98 12.95 -41.74
CA GLU A 351 -0.74 12.46 -42.35
C GLU A 351 0.43 13.42 -42.06
N GLY A 352 1.53 12.86 -41.54
CA GLY A 352 2.71 13.63 -41.14
C GLY A 352 2.65 14.25 -39.73
N ALA A 353 1.55 14.09 -38.98
CA ALA A 353 1.48 14.58 -37.60
C ALA A 353 2.39 13.76 -36.66
N THR A 354 3.02 14.45 -35.71
CA THR A 354 3.86 13.81 -34.70
C THR A 354 2.98 13.05 -33.72
N THR A 355 3.34 11.80 -33.41
CA THR A 355 2.63 11.01 -32.40
C THR A 355 3.60 10.49 -31.34
N LEU A 356 3.17 10.48 -30.09
CA LEU A 356 3.92 9.88 -28.98
C LEU A 356 3.12 8.77 -28.33
N ASN A 357 3.84 7.72 -27.94
CA ASN A 357 3.29 6.60 -27.19
C ASN A 357 4.36 6.04 -26.26
N ILE A 358 3.95 5.50 -25.11
CA ILE A 358 4.83 4.77 -24.20
C ILE A 358 4.38 3.31 -24.15
N SER A 359 5.27 2.41 -24.55
CA SER A 359 5.02 0.97 -24.47
C SER A 359 5.02 0.50 -23.02
N GLY A 360 4.38 -0.65 -22.75
CA GLY A 360 4.43 -1.26 -21.41
C GLY A 360 5.86 -1.57 -20.94
N THR A 361 6.76 -1.92 -21.85
CA THR A 361 8.19 -2.13 -21.54
C THR A 361 8.87 -0.84 -21.11
N GLU A 362 8.61 0.26 -21.80
CA GLU A 362 9.17 1.57 -21.45
C GLU A 362 8.58 2.10 -20.13
N LEU A 363 7.27 1.92 -19.90
CA LEU A 363 6.63 2.25 -18.62
C LEU A 363 7.30 1.50 -17.46
N ARG A 364 7.49 0.19 -17.58
CA ARG A 364 8.19 -0.62 -16.56
C ARG A 364 9.63 -0.14 -16.34
N ARG A 365 10.34 0.25 -17.41
CA ARG A 365 11.70 0.83 -17.29
C ARG A 365 11.68 2.13 -16.50
N ARG A 366 10.72 3.04 -16.75
CA ARG A 366 10.57 4.32 -16.03
C ARG A 366 10.14 4.13 -14.57
N LEU A 367 9.27 3.15 -14.29
CA LEU A 367 8.94 2.76 -12.91
C LEU A 367 10.19 2.26 -12.18
N ARG A 368 10.91 1.31 -12.77
CA ARG A 368 12.14 0.73 -12.19
C ARG A 368 13.29 1.72 -11.98
N SER A 369 13.48 2.65 -12.92
CA SER A 369 14.57 3.63 -12.84
C SER A 369 14.22 4.85 -12.01
N GLY A 370 12.94 5.07 -11.70
CA GLY A 370 12.47 6.32 -11.11
C GLY A 370 12.36 7.47 -12.12
N ALA A 371 12.67 7.24 -13.41
CA ALA A 371 12.59 8.27 -14.44
C ALA A 371 11.16 8.82 -14.59
N HIS A 372 11.06 10.11 -14.88
CA HIS A 372 9.79 10.83 -15.04
C HIS A 372 8.86 10.12 -16.03
N ILE A 373 7.59 9.96 -15.65
CA ILE A 373 6.52 9.45 -16.54
C ILE A 373 5.70 10.68 -16.95
N PRO A 374 5.63 11.01 -18.25
CA PRO A 374 4.98 12.24 -18.69
C PRO A 374 3.51 12.28 -18.31
N GLU A 375 3.02 13.46 -17.93
CA GLU A 375 1.62 13.63 -17.54
C GLU A 375 0.66 13.36 -18.70
N TRP A 376 1.05 13.68 -19.94
CA TRP A 376 0.30 13.29 -21.13
C TRP A 376 0.20 11.76 -21.30
N PHE A 377 1.03 10.96 -20.66
CA PHE A 377 0.83 9.51 -20.69
C PHE A 377 -0.17 9.06 -19.63
N SER A 378 0.05 9.49 -18.39
CA SER A 378 -0.75 9.06 -17.23
C SER A 378 -0.87 10.17 -16.20
N TYR A 379 -2.00 10.23 -15.51
CA TYR A 379 -2.23 11.19 -14.43
C TYR A 379 -1.22 11.01 -13.28
N PRO A 380 -0.77 12.09 -12.61
CA PRO A 380 0.22 12.02 -11.54
C PRO A 380 -0.18 11.06 -10.40
N GLU A 381 -1.42 11.13 -9.94
CA GLU A 381 -2.02 10.27 -8.92
C GLU A 381 -2.01 8.79 -9.31
N VAL A 382 -2.27 8.46 -10.57
CA VAL A 382 -2.13 7.08 -11.08
C VAL A 382 -0.68 6.65 -11.04
N VAL A 383 0.25 7.51 -11.47
CA VAL A 383 1.69 7.21 -11.45
C VAL A 383 2.19 7.02 -10.01
N ARG A 384 1.70 7.82 -9.06
CA ARG A 384 2.04 7.72 -7.63
C ARG A 384 1.67 6.33 -7.10
N VAL A 385 0.43 5.89 -7.30
CA VAL A 385 -0.03 4.55 -6.89
C VAL A 385 0.82 3.44 -7.53
N LEU A 386 1.18 3.59 -8.81
CA LEU A 386 2.04 2.61 -9.48
C LEU A 386 3.46 2.55 -8.89
N ARG A 387 4.01 3.69 -8.48
CA ARG A 387 5.35 3.79 -7.86
C ARG A 387 5.40 3.30 -6.42
N GLU A 388 4.30 3.38 -5.68
CA GLU A 388 4.20 2.81 -4.32
C GLU A 388 4.40 1.29 -4.36
N THR A 389 3.74 0.60 -5.29
CA THR A 389 3.88 -0.85 -5.45
C THR A 389 5.12 -1.27 -6.25
N HIS A 390 5.52 -0.46 -7.24
CA HIS A 390 6.70 -0.72 -8.07
C HIS A 390 7.75 0.37 -7.84
N PRO A 391 8.37 0.40 -6.65
CA PRO A 391 9.35 1.42 -6.32
C PRO A 391 10.57 1.32 -7.24
N PRO A 392 11.32 2.42 -7.41
CA PRO A 392 12.57 2.38 -8.17
C PRO A 392 13.57 1.41 -7.53
N ARG A 393 14.54 0.91 -8.31
CA ARG A 393 15.59 -0.01 -7.85
C ARG A 393 16.35 0.49 -6.62
N SER A 394 16.42 1.81 -6.41
CA SER A 394 17.00 2.46 -5.23
C SER A 394 16.17 2.27 -3.95
N LYS A 395 14.92 1.83 -4.04
CA LYS A 395 14.02 1.52 -2.91
C LYS A 395 13.55 0.05 -2.84
N GLN A 396 13.84 -0.79 -3.84
CA GLN A 396 13.45 -2.21 -3.87
C GLN A 396 14.37 -3.09 -3.02
N GLY A 397 13.83 -4.01 -2.21
CA GLY A 397 14.65 -4.98 -1.50
C GLY A 397 15.43 -5.92 -2.42
N PHE A 398 16.51 -6.51 -1.91
CA PHE A 398 17.27 -7.56 -2.59
C PHE A 398 17.98 -8.48 -1.60
N THR A 399 18.28 -9.70 -2.06
CA THR A 399 19.07 -10.68 -1.32
C THR A 399 20.43 -10.89 -1.97
N LEU A 400 21.50 -10.72 -1.18
CA LEU A 400 22.84 -11.21 -1.47
C LEU A 400 22.98 -12.60 -0.86
N PHE A 401 23.02 -13.62 -1.72
CA PHE A 401 23.05 -15.01 -1.31
C PHE A 401 24.47 -15.57 -1.49
N LEU A 402 25.23 -15.61 -0.40
CA LEU A 402 26.58 -16.15 -0.36
C LEU A 402 26.53 -17.67 -0.22
N THR A 403 27.32 -18.36 -1.02
CA THR A 403 27.54 -19.82 -0.95
C THR A 403 29.04 -20.12 -1.02
N GLY A 404 29.47 -21.16 -0.32
CA GLY A 404 30.86 -21.61 -0.30
C GLY A 404 31.10 -22.63 0.81
N TYR A 405 32.30 -23.18 0.86
CA TYR A 405 32.71 -24.12 1.91
C TYR A 405 32.57 -23.54 3.32
N TYR A 406 32.56 -24.43 4.32
CA TYR A 406 32.73 -24.00 5.71
C TYR A 406 34.08 -23.26 5.84
N ASN A 407 34.10 -22.18 6.62
CA ASN A 407 35.30 -21.37 6.83
C ASN A 407 35.91 -20.76 5.53
N SER A 408 35.13 -20.61 4.45
CA SER A 408 35.57 -19.96 3.19
C SER A 408 35.74 -18.45 3.27
N GLY A 409 35.34 -17.83 4.37
CA GLY A 409 35.32 -16.37 4.55
C GLY A 409 33.96 -15.72 4.29
N LYS A 410 32.97 -16.47 3.78
CA LYS A 410 31.60 -15.96 3.52
C LYS A 410 30.94 -15.26 4.72
N ASP A 411 31.20 -15.73 5.93
CA ASP A 411 30.60 -15.14 7.15
C ASP A 411 31.23 -13.78 7.48
N HIS A 412 32.52 -13.59 7.15
CA HIS A 412 33.21 -12.32 7.31
C HIS A 412 32.76 -11.32 6.25
N ILE A 413 32.70 -11.76 4.97
CA ILE A 413 32.16 -10.95 3.88
C ILE A 413 30.73 -10.51 4.20
N GLY A 414 29.88 -11.42 4.67
CA GLY A 414 28.50 -11.09 5.03
C GLY A 414 28.39 -10.02 6.14
N ARG A 415 29.24 -10.07 7.17
CA ARG A 415 29.29 -9.04 8.22
C ARG A 415 29.82 -7.70 7.71
N ALA A 416 30.86 -7.72 6.87
CA ALA A 416 31.41 -6.50 6.27
C ALA A 416 30.37 -5.80 5.38
N LEU A 417 29.70 -6.57 4.51
CA LEU A 417 28.59 -6.07 3.69
C LEU A 417 27.47 -5.47 4.54
N GLN A 418 27.13 -6.09 5.67
CA GLN A 418 26.11 -5.56 6.58
C GLN A 418 26.48 -4.17 7.09
N VAL A 419 27.74 -3.97 7.50
CA VAL A 419 28.23 -2.65 7.96
C VAL A 419 28.11 -1.63 6.83
N VAL A 420 28.59 -1.95 5.63
CA VAL A 420 28.52 -1.04 4.48
C VAL A 420 27.10 -0.61 4.15
N PHE A 421 26.15 -1.54 4.09
CA PHE A 421 24.76 -1.17 3.78
C PHE A 421 24.09 -0.38 4.91
N ASN A 422 24.46 -0.63 6.17
CA ASN A 422 23.99 0.19 7.29
C ASN A 422 24.59 1.60 7.26
N GLU A 423 25.86 1.76 6.91
CA GLU A 423 26.51 3.08 6.74
C GLU A 423 25.89 3.87 5.59
N GLN A 424 25.51 3.21 4.49
CA GLN A 424 24.77 3.84 3.40
C GLN A 424 23.37 4.33 3.83
N GLY A 425 22.77 3.73 4.87
CA GLY A 425 21.52 4.18 5.49
C GLY A 425 20.25 4.07 4.65
N GLY A 426 20.32 3.52 3.43
CA GLY A 426 19.19 3.53 2.50
C GLY A 426 18.04 2.58 2.87
N ARG A 427 18.32 1.49 3.59
CA ARG A 427 17.36 0.39 3.86
C ARG A 427 17.73 -0.40 5.12
N PRO A 428 16.75 -1.09 5.75
CA PRO A 428 17.05 -2.05 6.80
C PRO A 428 17.84 -3.25 6.24
N VAL A 429 18.82 -3.72 7.00
CA VAL A 429 19.71 -4.83 6.62
C VAL A 429 19.53 -6.02 7.55
N SER A 430 19.20 -7.18 6.99
CA SER A 430 19.05 -8.45 7.73
C SER A 430 20.17 -9.42 7.36
N LEU A 431 20.93 -9.88 8.36
CA LEU A 431 22.03 -10.82 8.18
C LEU A 431 21.64 -12.22 8.65
N LEU A 432 21.57 -13.16 7.71
CA LEU A 432 21.22 -14.56 7.92
C LEU A 432 22.46 -15.45 7.77
N LEU A 433 23.30 -15.48 8.82
CA LEU A 433 24.48 -16.37 8.86
C LEU A 433 24.06 -17.82 9.10
N GLY A 434 24.81 -18.78 8.53
CA GLY A 434 24.50 -20.20 8.65
C GLY A 434 24.37 -20.71 10.10
N GLU A 435 25.20 -20.22 11.04
CA GLU A 435 25.10 -20.59 12.46
C GLU A 435 23.83 -20.00 13.12
N ILE A 436 23.47 -18.74 12.80
CA ILE A 436 22.28 -18.07 13.34
C ILE A 436 21.02 -18.76 12.82
N VAL A 437 20.93 -18.99 11.50
CA VAL A 437 19.79 -19.68 10.88
C VAL A 437 19.62 -21.08 11.46
N ARG A 438 20.72 -21.84 11.66
CA ARG A 438 20.61 -23.17 12.26
C ARG A 438 20.11 -23.15 13.69
N HIS A 439 20.42 -22.11 14.46
CA HIS A 439 19.88 -21.96 15.82
C HIS A 439 18.41 -21.53 15.83
N GLU A 440 18.07 -20.48 15.07
CA GLU A 440 16.75 -19.83 15.14
C GLU A 440 15.68 -20.52 14.29
N LEU A 441 16.04 -21.00 13.10
CA LEU A 441 15.08 -21.46 12.09
C LEU A 441 15.14 -22.97 11.82
N SER A 442 16.22 -23.66 12.22
CA SER A 442 16.50 -25.04 11.79
C SER A 442 17.18 -25.90 12.86
N SER A 443 16.90 -25.63 14.14
CA SER A 443 17.58 -26.31 15.26
C SER A 443 17.31 -27.81 15.33
N GLU A 444 16.19 -28.25 14.75
CA GLU A 444 15.75 -29.64 14.68
C GLU A 444 16.23 -30.38 13.42
N LEU A 445 16.75 -29.67 12.43
CA LEU A 445 17.18 -30.25 11.15
C LEU A 445 18.59 -30.85 11.23
N GLY A 446 18.73 -32.05 10.69
CA GLY A 446 20.01 -32.74 10.56
C GLY A 446 20.91 -32.19 9.44
N PHE A 447 21.72 -33.09 8.88
CA PHE A 447 22.67 -32.80 7.82
C PHE A 447 22.45 -33.66 6.56
N SER A 448 21.33 -34.39 6.46
CA SER A 448 20.98 -35.11 5.23
C SER A 448 20.74 -34.13 4.08
N LYS A 449 20.80 -34.61 2.82
CA LYS A 449 20.46 -33.78 1.64
C LYS A 449 19.08 -33.11 1.83
N LYS A 450 18.06 -33.89 2.21
CA LYS A 450 16.70 -33.39 2.44
C LYS A 450 16.64 -32.31 3.52
N ASP A 451 17.35 -32.48 4.62
CA ASP A 451 17.37 -31.48 5.71
C ASP A 451 18.09 -30.20 5.29
N ARG A 452 19.17 -30.33 4.50
CA ARG A 452 19.88 -29.17 3.95
C ARG A 452 19.02 -28.42 2.94
N ASP A 453 18.35 -29.12 2.04
CA ASP A 453 17.43 -28.54 1.06
C ASP A 453 16.28 -27.81 1.79
N SER A 454 15.72 -28.42 2.84
CA SER A 454 14.70 -27.80 3.69
C SER A 454 15.22 -26.56 4.41
N ASN A 455 16.44 -26.60 4.95
CA ASN A 455 17.07 -25.44 5.58
C ASN A 455 17.28 -24.29 4.58
N ILE A 456 17.74 -24.59 3.36
CA ILE A 456 17.87 -23.56 2.32
C ILE A 456 16.50 -23.02 1.89
N GLY A 457 15.48 -23.87 1.78
CA GLY A 457 14.10 -23.43 1.52
C GLY A 457 13.58 -22.47 2.60
N ARG A 458 13.88 -22.70 3.89
CA ARG A 458 13.53 -21.78 4.98
C ARG A 458 14.25 -20.43 4.86
N ILE A 459 15.54 -20.44 4.52
CA ILE A 459 16.30 -19.21 4.25
C ILE A 459 15.69 -18.48 3.05
N GLY A 460 15.39 -19.19 1.97
CA GLY A 460 14.76 -18.65 0.76
C GLY A 460 13.44 -17.95 1.08
N PHE A 461 12.57 -18.62 1.85
CA PHE A 461 11.29 -18.05 2.31
C PHE A 461 11.46 -16.76 3.14
N VAL A 462 12.30 -16.78 4.18
CA VAL A 462 12.53 -15.59 5.03
C VAL A 462 13.17 -14.46 4.21
N SER A 463 14.12 -14.79 3.33
CA SER A 463 14.78 -13.82 2.46
C SER A 463 13.80 -13.19 1.46
N ALA A 464 12.85 -13.97 0.95
CA ALA A 464 11.82 -13.50 0.03
C ALA A 464 10.86 -12.50 0.71
N GLU A 465 10.37 -12.79 1.92
CA GLU A 465 9.48 -11.87 2.65
C GLU A 465 10.20 -10.59 3.09
N LEU A 466 11.47 -10.68 3.51
CA LEU A 466 12.27 -9.48 3.82
C LEU A 466 12.59 -8.65 2.57
N THR A 467 12.89 -9.31 1.44
CA THR A 467 13.10 -8.65 0.14
C THR A 467 11.83 -7.92 -0.30
N LYS A 468 10.67 -8.56 -0.16
CA LYS A 468 9.34 -7.97 -0.42
C LYS A 468 9.08 -6.75 0.46
N ALA A 469 9.52 -6.75 1.71
CA ALA A 469 9.45 -5.61 2.62
C ALA A 469 10.45 -4.48 2.32
N GLY A 470 11.25 -4.60 1.25
CA GLY A 470 12.23 -3.58 0.87
C GLY A 470 13.59 -3.69 1.56
N ALA A 471 13.85 -4.76 2.32
CA ALA A 471 15.11 -4.92 3.04
C ALA A 471 16.27 -5.41 2.14
N VAL A 472 17.49 -5.17 2.61
CA VAL A 472 18.69 -5.86 2.10
C VAL A 472 18.90 -7.11 2.94
N VAL A 473 18.84 -8.28 2.32
CA VAL A 473 19.09 -9.55 3.00
C VAL A 473 20.47 -10.07 2.61
N ILE A 474 21.28 -10.44 3.59
CA ILE A 474 22.59 -11.05 3.38
C ILE A 474 22.52 -12.46 3.96
N ALA A 475 22.38 -13.46 3.10
CA ALA A 475 22.34 -14.86 3.52
C ALA A 475 23.70 -15.52 3.27
N ALA A 476 24.28 -16.17 4.27
CA ALA A 476 25.57 -16.87 4.13
C ALA A 476 25.53 -18.36 4.54
N PRO A 477 24.61 -19.19 4.00
CA PRO A 477 24.66 -20.62 4.18
C PRO A 477 25.83 -21.27 3.40
N ILE A 478 26.05 -22.58 3.60
CA ILE A 478 26.91 -23.35 2.69
C ILE A 478 26.19 -23.55 1.36
N ALA A 479 24.90 -23.91 1.38
CA ALA A 479 24.06 -24.19 0.21
C ALA A 479 24.74 -25.09 -0.85
N PRO A 480 25.07 -26.34 -0.49
CA PRO A 480 25.95 -27.19 -1.30
C PRO A 480 25.31 -27.70 -2.59
N PHE A 481 23.98 -27.73 -2.71
CA PHE A 481 23.27 -28.29 -3.86
C PHE A 481 22.67 -27.19 -4.74
N ALA A 482 22.81 -27.32 -6.06
CA ALA A 482 22.33 -26.35 -7.04
C ALA A 482 20.80 -26.25 -7.05
N GLU A 483 20.09 -27.38 -6.90
CA GLU A 483 18.63 -27.45 -6.85
C GLU A 483 18.06 -26.53 -5.74
N ALA A 484 18.63 -26.63 -4.53
CA ALA A 484 18.20 -25.81 -3.40
C ALA A 484 18.49 -24.31 -3.61
N ARG A 485 19.62 -23.96 -4.23
CA ARG A 485 19.94 -22.57 -4.60
C ARG A 485 18.97 -22.02 -5.64
N SER A 486 18.65 -22.82 -6.66
CA SER A 486 17.69 -22.46 -7.71
C SER A 486 16.29 -22.26 -7.13
N HIS A 487 15.86 -23.13 -6.20
CA HIS A 487 14.60 -22.96 -5.48
C HIS A 487 14.54 -21.65 -4.69
N ALA A 488 15.59 -21.33 -3.92
CA ALA A 488 15.67 -20.06 -3.19
C ALA A 488 15.69 -18.84 -4.12
N ARG A 489 16.43 -18.90 -5.23
CA ARG A 489 16.43 -17.87 -6.29
C ARG A 489 15.01 -17.59 -6.78
N GLY A 490 14.27 -18.64 -7.16
CA GLY A 490 12.90 -18.50 -7.68
C GLY A 490 11.93 -17.87 -6.68
N GLN A 491 12.05 -18.18 -5.38
CA GLN A 491 11.23 -17.57 -4.33
C GLN A 491 11.52 -16.07 -4.16
N ILE A 492 12.79 -15.68 -4.21
CA ILE A 492 13.22 -14.29 -3.94
C ILE A 492 12.98 -13.40 -5.16
N GLU A 493 13.28 -13.89 -6.37
CA GLU A 493 13.08 -13.15 -7.63
C GLU A 493 11.61 -12.82 -7.91
N ALA A 494 10.67 -13.52 -7.23
CA ALA A 494 9.26 -13.18 -7.27
C ALA A 494 8.94 -11.79 -6.66
N TYR A 495 9.80 -11.27 -5.78
CA TYR A 495 9.55 -10.01 -5.05
C TYR A 495 10.64 -8.95 -5.24
N GLY A 496 11.89 -9.34 -5.52
CA GLY A 496 12.98 -8.37 -5.67
C GLY A 496 14.25 -8.96 -6.28
N GLY A 497 15.38 -8.31 -6.04
CA GLY A 497 16.66 -8.76 -6.60
C GLY A 497 17.22 -9.98 -5.85
N PHE A 498 17.78 -10.94 -6.58
CA PHE A 498 18.60 -12.02 -6.04
C PHE A 498 19.97 -12.00 -6.71
N TYR A 499 21.02 -12.13 -5.91
CA TYR A 499 22.40 -12.17 -6.40
C TYR A 499 23.15 -13.32 -5.73
N LEU A 500 23.55 -14.31 -6.51
CA LEU A 500 24.34 -15.44 -6.05
C LEU A 500 25.82 -15.06 -6.02
N ILE A 501 26.41 -15.07 -4.82
CA ILE A 501 27.83 -14.78 -4.61
C ILE A 501 28.54 -16.09 -4.23
N HIS A 502 29.35 -16.62 -5.14
CA HIS A 502 30.16 -17.78 -4.89
C HIS A 502 31.48 -17.39 -4.23
N VAL A 503 31.63 -17.73 -2.95
CA VAL A 503 32.86 -17.60 -2.19
C VAL A 503 33.73 -18.83 -2.44
N ASN A 504 34.40 -18.82 -3.58
CA ASN A 504 35.21 -19.88 -4.17
C ASN A 504 36.61 -19.99 -3.53
N THR A 505 36.68 -19.85 -2.21
CA THR A 505 37.94 -20.07 -1.48
C THR A 505 38.30 -21.55 -1.53
N PRO A 506 39.52 -21.94 -1.97
CA PRO A 506 39.93 -23.34 -2.07
C PRO A 506 39.74 -24.11 -0.75
N LEU A 507 39.32 -25.37 -0.85
CA LEU A 507 39.05 -26.21 0.31
C LEU A 507 40.29 -26.36 1.20
N GLU A 508 41.48 -26.47 0.60
CA GLU A 508 42.75 -26.55 1.30
C GLU A 508 42.98 -25.33 2.19
N HIS A 509 42.66 -24.14 1.67
CA HIS A 509 42.76 -22.90 2.43
C HIS A 509 41.74 -22.85 3.57
N CYS A 510 40.50 -23.31 3.33
CA CYS A 510 39.46 -23.40 4.35
C CYS A 510 39.86 -24.33 5.51
N ILE A 511 40.50 -25.45 5.20
CA ILE A 511 41.00 -26.44 6.17
C ILE A 511 42.16 -25.85 6.99
N VAL A 512 43.16 -25.24 6.33
CA VAL A 512 44.35 -24.69 7.02
C VAL A 512 43.99 -23.54 7.96
N THR A 513 42.97 -22.75 7.62
CA THR A 513 42.54 -21.59 8.42
C THR A 513 41.49 -21.93 9.47
N ASP A 514 41.05 -23.19 9.60
CA ASP A 514 40.03 -23.61 10.56
C ASP A 514 40.58 -23.66 12.00
N ARG A 515 40.36 -22.56 12.73
CA ARG A 515 40.75 -22.43 14.13
C ARG A 515 39.85 -23.20 15.10
N LYS A 516 38.64 -23.59 14.69
CA LYS A 516 37.69 -24.36 15.51
C LYS A 516 37.93 -25.87 15.41
N GLY A 517 38.75 -26.31 14.46
CA GLY A 517 39.13 -27.71 14.26
C GLY A 517 37.97 -28.61 13.84
N ILE A 518 36.95 -28.04 13.18
CA ILE A 518 35.76 -28.74 12.71
C ILE A 518 36.13 -29.67 11.54
N TYR A 519 36.95 -29.21 10.59
CA TYR A 519 37.45 -30.06 9.50
C TYR A 519 38.25 -31.26 10.03
N LYS A 520 39.07 -31.05 11.07
CA LYS A 520 39.82 -32.14 11.71
C LYS A 520 38.88 -33.19 12.33
N LYS A 521 37.80 -32.75 12.98
CA LYS A 521 36.77 -33.65 13.53
C LYS A 521 35.97 -34.38 12.45
N ALA A 522 35.70 -33.72 11.32
CA ALA A 522 35.08 -34.37 10.18
C ALA A 522 36.00 -35.46 9.59
N GLN A 523 37.28 -35.14 9.38
CA GLN A 523 38.28 -36.09 8.88
C GLN A 523 38.54 -37.27 9.83
N SER A 524 38.38 -37.09 11.15
CA SER A 524 38.46 -38.19 12.13
C SER A 524 37.19 -39.03 12.21
N GLY A 525 36.12 -38.67 11.49
CA GLY A 525 34.83 -39.34 11.50
C GLY A 525 33.92 -39.01 12.69
N GLU A 526 34.32 -38.04 13.54
CA GLU A 526 33.49 -37.55 14.65
C GLU A 526 32.27 -36.76 14.15
N ILE A 527 32.37 -36.13 12.96
CA ILE A 527 31.28 -35.44 12.28
C ILE A 527 31.09 -36.07 10.91
N LYS A 528 29.97 -36.79 10.70
CA LYS A 528 29.65 -37.42 9.42
C LYS A 528 28.91 -36.46 8.49
N GLY A 529 29.09 -36.64 7.18
CA GLY A 529 28.38 -35.86 6.17
C GLY A 529 28.81 -34.38 6.19
N PHE A 530 30.10 -34.12 6.37
CA PHE A 530 30.61 -32.75 6.35
C PHE A 530 30.97 -32.32 4.93
N THR A 531 30.48 -31.16 4.51
CA THR A 531 30.65 -30.66 3.13
C THR A 531 32.13 -30.39 2.82
N GLY A 532 32.64 -30.99 1.75
CA GLY A 532 34.05 -30.95 1.37
C GLY A 532 34.91 -32.06 2.00
N VAL A 533 34.32 -32.96 2.79
CA VAL A 533 35.00 -34.17 3.30
C VAL A 533 34.23 -35.40 2.84
N ASP A 534 33.02 -35.60 3.38
CA ASP A 534 32.15 -36.75 3.05
C ASP A 534 30.91 -36.34 2.23
N ASP A 535 30.48 -35.08 2.33
CA ASP A 535 29.37 -34.52 1.55
C ASP A 535 29.89 -33.66 0.39
N PRO A 536 29.27 -33.72 -0.80
CA PRO A 536 29.70 -32.96 -1.96
C PRO A 536 29.36 -31.46 -1.84
N TYR A 537 30.06 -30.64 -2.61
CA TYR A 537 29.72 -29.24 -2.88
C TYR A 537 29.62 -29.04 -4.39
N GLU A 538 28.42 -28.78 -4.88
CA GLU A 538 28.16 -28.50 -6.29
C GLU A 538 28.51 -27.04 -6.58
N ILE A 539 29.67 -26.83 -7.18
CA ILE A 539 30.19 -25.51 -7.55
C ILE A 539 29.15 -24.75 -8.40
N PRO A 540 28.73 -23.54 -8.00
CA PRO A 540 27.83 -22.72 -8.80
C PRO A 540 28.39 -22.41 -10.20
N THR A 541 27.59 -22.65 -11.24
CA THR A 541 27.91 -22.28 -12.63
C THR A 541 27.21 -21.00 -13.09
N ASP A 542 26.23 -20.54 -12.31
CA ASP A 542 25.34 -19.41 -12.55
C ASP A 542 25.52 -18.28 -11.52
N ALA A 543 26.68 -18.21 -10.86
CA ALA A 543 26.97 -17.17 -9.88
C ALA A 543 27.08 -15.79 -10.54
N ASP A 544 26.39 -14.80 -9.97
CA ASP A 544 26.44 -13.41 -10.40
C ASP A 544 27.81 -12.78 -10.08
N ILE A 545 28.42 -13.20 -8.96
CA ILE A 545 29.75 -12.76 -8.50
C ILE A 545 30.52 -13.97 -7.98
N VAL A 546 31.82 -14.07 -8.31
CA VAL A 546 32.74 -15.08 -7.78
C VAL A 546 33.87 -14.37 -7.06
N VAL A 547 34.16 -14.77 -5.82
CA VAL A 547 35.24 -14.21 -4.99
C VAL A 547 36.09 -15.33 -4.39
N ASP A 548 37.38 -15.08 -4.18
CA ASP A 548 38.33 -16.03 -3.59
C ASP A 548 39.19 -15.31 -2.54
N VAL A 549 38.95 -15.61 -1.26
CA VAL A 549 39.62 -14.95 -0.14
C VAL A 549 41.12 -15.32 -0.07
N SER A 550 41.54 -16.41 -0.72
CA SER A 550 42.93 -16.88 -0.67
C SER A 550 43.86 -16.11 -1.61
N LYS A 551 43.34 -15.55 -2.70
CA LYS A 551 44.13 -14.85 -3.74
C LYS A 551 44.23 -13.34 -3.54
N GLN A 552 43.49 -12.81 -2.58
CA GLN A 552 43.31 -11.38 -2.36
C GLN A 552 44.40 -10.75 -1.49
N LYS A 553 45.62 -11.30 -1.49
CA LYS A 553 46.73 -10.86 -0.61
C LYS A 553 48.01 -10.40 -1.32
N GLU A 554 48.07 -10.39 -2.65
CA GLU A 554 49.36 -10.17 -3.34
C GLU A 554 49.61 -8.75 -3.89
N GLU A 555 48.62 -7.84 -4.00
CA GLU A 555 48.87 -6.50 -4.57
C GLU A 555 49.07 -5.35 -3.56
N SER A 556 48.80 -5.53 -2.26
CA SER A 556 49.01 -4.50 -1.24
C SER A 556 50.28 -4.67 -0.39
N SER A 557 51.26 -5.45 -0.86
CA SER A 557 52.54 -5.64 -0.13
C SER A 557 53.61 -4.60 -0.50
N SER A 558 53.28 -3.31 -0.41
CA SER A 558 54.29 -2.24 -0.34
C SER A 558 53.84 -0.98 0.43
N SER A 559 53.14 -1.13 1.56
CA SER A 559 53.30 -0.17 2.66
C SER A 559 52.89 -0.79 3.99
N SER A 560 53.55 -0.30 5.04
CA SER A 560 53.64 -0.83 6.40
C SER A 560 52.32 -1.16 7.08
N GLY A 561 52.32 -2.31 7.76
CA GLY A 561 51.28 -2.90 8.60
C GLY A 561 50.39 -1.96 9.38
N GLU A 562 49.09 -2.08 9.12
CA GLU A 562 47.97 -2.05 10.07
C GLU A 562 46.79 -2.73 9.37
N GLY A 563 46.52 -4.00 9.69
CA GLY A 563 45.43 -4.77 9.06
C GLY A 563 44.08 -4.38 9.65
N GLY A 564 43.35 -3.52 8.94
CA GLY A 564 41.99 -3.06 9.26
C GLY A 564 40.95 -3.58 8.27
N ASN A 565 39.67 -3.39 8.59
CA ASN A 565 38.48 -3.86 7.85
C ASN A 565 38.40 -3.44 6.36
N ASP A 566 39.27 -2.55 5.88
CA ASP A 566 39.22 -1.96 4.54
C ASP A 566 39.57 -2.95 3.42
N ASP A 567 40.46 -3.92 3.68
CA ASP A 567 40.91 -4.90 2.66
C ASP A 567 39.73 -5.70 2.08
N TYR A 568 38.73 -6.08 2.90
CA TYR A 568 37.63 -6.95 2.44
C TYR A 568 36.62 -6.26 1.52
N LEU A 569 36.55 -4.92 1.53
CA LEU A 569 35.58 -4.13 0.76
C LEU A 569 36.14 -3.69 -0.60
N GLU A 570 37.41 -3.34 -0.68
CA GLU A 570 38.12 -3.13 -1.95
C GLU A 570 38.05 -4.40 -2.83
N ASN A 571 38.12 -5.57 -2.19
CA ASN A 571 38.01 -6.88 -2.81
C ASN A 571 36.66 -7.18 -3.50
N LEU A 572 35.55 -6.61 -3.02
CA LEU A 572 34.25 -6.71 -3.68
C LEU A 572 34.18 -5.78 -4.90
N HIS A 573 34.80 -4.60 -4.78
CA HIS A 573 34.87 -3.60 -5.85
C HIS A 573 35.64 -4.14 -7.07
N ASP A 574 36.75 -4.85 -6.86
CA ASP A 574 37.55 -5.44 -7.96
C ASP A 574 36.89 -6.66 -8.61
N GLY A 575 36.19 -7.50 -7.83
CA GLY A 575 35.36 -8.58 -8.37
C GLY A 575 34.21 -8.06 -9.24
N ILE A 576 33.59 -6.94 -8.84
CA ILE A 576 32.55 -6.26 -9.62
C ILE A 576 33.15 -5.66 -10.90
N ASN A 577 34.28 -4.97 -10.83
CA ASN A 577 34.92 -4.34 -11.99
C ASN A 577 35.43 -5.35 -13.03
N ASN A 578 36.01 -6.47 -12.58
CA ASN A 578 36.45 -7.54 -13.48
C ASN A 578 35.29 -8.27 -14.19
N ASN A 579 34.11 -8.34 -13.56
CA ASN A 579 32.91 -8.89 -14.19
C ASN A 579 32.17 -7.89 -15.09
N ILE A 580 32.21 -6.58 -14.82
CA ILE A 580 31.64 -5.55 -15.73
C ILE A 580 32.35 -5.57 -17.10
N GLY A 581 33.66 -5.89 -17.13
CA GLY A 581 34.40 -6.09 -18.38
C GLY A 581 33.99 -7.33 -19.20
N ASN A 582 33.43 -8.36 -18.56
CA ASN A 582 33.03 -9.62 -19.21
C ASN A 582 31.52 -9.77 -19.44
N ASN A 583 30.67 -9.09 -18.66
CA ASN A 583 29.21 -9.15 -18.78
C ASN A 583 28.63 -8.18 -19.84
N GLY A 584 29.44 -7.36 -20.49
CA GLY A 584 29.05 -6.61 -21.69
C GLY A 584 28.74 -7.48 -22.93
N ARG A 585 28.80 -8.82 -22.82
CA ARG A 585 28.59 -9.75 -23.95
C ARG A 585 27.66 -10.94 -23.67
N ARG A 586 26.96 -10.98 -22.53
CA ARG A 586 25.96 -12.03 -22.28
C ARG A 586 24.64 -11.40 -21.83
N GLY A 587 23.85 -11.04 -22.84
CA GLY A 587 22.53 -10.43 -22.66
C GLY A 587 21.90 -9.86 -23.92
N GLU A 588 22.38 -10.15 -25.13
CA GLU A 588 21.68 -9.82 -26.37
C GLU A 588 21.81 -10.97 -27.36
N GLY A 589 20.78 -11.81 -27.41
CA GLY A 589 20.57 -12.74 -28.52
C GLY A 589 20.04 -11.98 -29.73
N GLY A 590 20.94 -11.61 -30.63
CA GLY A 590 20.78 -11.69 -32.09
C GLY A 590 19.67 -10.89 -32.77
N LEU A 591 20.00 -9.67 -33.20
CA LEU A 591 19.62 -9.17 -34.53
C LEU A 591 20.85 -8.49 -35.15
N GLY A 592 21.53 -9.18 -36.07
CA GLY A 592 22.36 -8.54 -37.09
C GLY A 592 21.48 -8.28 -38.33
N GLY A 593 21.62 -7.23 -39.11
CA GLY A 593 22.53 -6.09 -39.09
C GLY A 593 22.18 -5.14 -40.24
N GLY A 594 22.86 -3.99 -40.31
CA GLY A 594 23.00 -3.20 -41.54
C GLY A 594 22.56 -1.73 -41.44
N GLY A 595 23.53 -0.81 -41.48
CA GLY A 595 23.32 0.60 -41.84
C GLY A 595 23.98 1.62 -40.91
N GLY A 596 25.25 1.94 -41.16
CA GLY A 596 25.97 2.98 -40.42
C GLY A 596 25.71 4.39 -40.96
N PHE A 597 25.70 5.39 -40.07
CA PHE A 597 26.59 6.57 -40.04
C PHE A 597 26.12 7.60 -39.00
N GLY A 598 27.03 8.11 -38.16
CA GLY A 598 27.05 9.52 -37.73
C GLY A 598 26.60 9.92 -36.31
N GLY A 599 27.47 9.74 -35.31
CA GLY A 599 27.98 10.81 -34.42
C GLY A 599 27.08 11.54 -33.40
N PHE A 600 27.47 11.38 -32.12
CA PHE A 600 27.30 12.27 -30.94
C PHE A 600 25.86 12.53 -30.43
N GLY A 601 25.54 12.48 -29.14
CA GLY A 601 26.29 12.24 -27.90
C GLY A 601 25.30 12.35 -26.74
N GLY A 602 25.32 11.40 -25.82
CA GLY A 602 24.36 11.35 -24.70
C GLY A 602 24.49 10.07 -23.90
N LEU A 603 25.73 9.73 -23.51
CA LEU A 603 25.98 8.62 -22.59
C LEU A 603 25.40 8.97 -21.22
N GLY A 604 24.40 8.20 -20.83
CA GLY A 604 23.80 8.25 -19.51
C GLY A 604 24.84 7.97 -18.43
N ASN A 605 24.84 8.85 -17.43
CA ASN A 605 25.56 8.71 -16.18
C ASN A 605 25.19 7.38 -15.50
N PHE A 606 26.02 6.34 -15.70
CA PHE A 606 26.42 5.53 -14.56
C PHE A 606 27.33 6.44 -13.74
N GLY A 607 26.84 6.89 -12.58
CA GLY A 607 27.69 7.50 -11.57
C GLY A 607 28.77 6.50 -11.21
N SER A 608 29.95 6.67 -11.80
CA SER A 608 31.18 6.07 -11.31
C SER A 608 31.30 6.44 -9.84
N LEU A 609 31.35 5.45 -8.94
CA LEU A 609 31.88 5.66 -7.59
C LEU A 609 33.34 6.06 -7.75
N ARG A 610 33.59 7.37 -7.90
CA ARG A 610 34.90 7.97 -7.67
C ARG A 610 34.96 8.26 -6.18
N PHE A 611 35.73 7.44 -5.46
CA PHE A 611 36.20 7.81 -4.13
C PHE A 611 36.98 9.13 -4.26
N LEU A 612 36.37 10.22 -3.80
CA LEU A 612 37.08 11.48 -3.57
C LEU A 612 38.05 11.22 -2.43
N GLY A 613 39.35 11.20 -2.77
CA GLY A 613 40.44 11.00 -1.83
C GLY A 613 40.40 12.02 -0.70
N GLY A 614 40.04 11.55 0.50
CA GLY A 614 40.25 12.23 1.76
C GLY A 614 41.07 11.32 2.66
N ARG A 615 42.36 11.63 2.85
CA ARG A 615 43.20 10.99 3.87
C ARG A 615 42.58 11.29 5.24
N ILE A 616 42.11 10.27 5.95
CA ILE A 616 41.81 10.36 7.39
C ILE A 616 43.07 9.99 8.15
N THR A 617 43.69 10.97 8.80
CA THR A 617 44.76 10.74 9.78
C THR A 617 44.11 10.50 11.14
N ILE A 618 44.14 9.26 11.64
CA ILE A 618 43.69 8.94 12.99
C ILE A 618 44.86 9.16 13.95
N PHE A 619 44.73 10.11 14.88
CA PHE A 619 45.63 10.21 16.03
C PHE A 619 45.37 9.02 16.96
N GLY A 620 46.33 8.10 17.03
CA GLY A 620 46.29 6.98 17.97
C GLY A 620 46.37 7.45 19.43
N VAL A 621 45.45 6.96 20.25
CA VAL A 621 45.59 6.98 21.71
C VAL A 621 46.38 5.73 22.11
N ASP A 622 47.60 5.95 22.58
CA ASP A 622 48.59 4.92 22.98
C ASP A 622 48.05 4.08 24.16
N GLN A 623 47.91 2.77 23.97
CA GLN A 623 47.58 1.79 25.02
C GLN A 623 48.80 1.47 25.91
N ARG A 624 49.39 2.50 26.54
CA ARG A 624 50.43 2.34 27.55
C ARG A 624 50.02 3.01 28.86
N ASP A 625 48.93 2.55 29.49
CA ASP A 625 48.62 3.00 30.86
C ASP A 625 47.73 2.06 31.72
N LEU A 626 47.95 0.74 31.65
CA LEU A 626 47.30 -0.21 32.58
C LEU A 626 48.26 -1.26 33.15
N ASN A 627 49.45 -0.84 33.58
CA ASN A 627 50.38 -1.73 34.28
C ASN A 627 51.12 -1.06 35.46
N HIS A 628 50.41 -0.35 36.34
CA HIS A 628 50.94 -0.06 37.68
C HIS A 628 49.83 0.07 38.72
N ARG A 629 49.61 -1.00 39.50
CA ARG A 629 49.26 -0.99 40.94
C ARG A 629 49.27 -2.42 41.48
N ARG A 630 50.47 -2.91 41.82
CA ARG A 630 50.66 -3.96 42.83
C ARG A 630 51.12 -3.28 44.11
N GLY A 631 50.38 -3.47 45.19
CA GLY A 631 50.75 -3.01 46.53
C GLY A 631 50.15 -3.92 47.60
N LEU A 632 51.02 -4.78 48.14
CA LEU A 632 51.00 -5.39 49.48
C LEU A 632 49.72 -6.08 49.98
N PHE A 633 49.77 -7.41 50.14
CA PHE A 633 49.71 -8.04 51.47
C PHE A 633 50.37 -9.43 51.40
N ARG A 634 51.44 -9.60 52.18
CA ARG A 634 52.13 -10.86 52.48
C ARG A 634 51.63 -11.30 53.86
N VAL A 635 51.29 -12.57 54.08
CA VAL A 635 51.68 -13.36 55.29
C VAL A 635 51.47 -14.87 55.05
N ASN A 636 52.59 -15.58 55.17
CA ASN A 636 52.90 -16.94 55.63
C ASN A 636 52.24 -18.22 55.06
N ARG A 637 53.14 -19.02 54.48
CA ARG A 637 53.13 -20.49 54.52
C ARG A 637 53.31 -20.97 55.96
N PHE A 638 52.52 -21.95 56.39
CA PHE A 638 53.00 -23.14 57.10
C PHE A 638 51.90 -24.23 57.09
N ASN A 639 52.33 -25.48 57.01
CA ASN A 639 51.58 -26.75 57.07
C ASN A 639 50.91 -27.25 55.78
N ARG A 640 51.76 -28.00 55.07
CA ARG A 640 51.41 -29.09 54.16
C ARG A 640 51.05 -30.32 55.02
N ILE A 641 50.16 -31.16 54.47
CA ILE A 641 49.99 -32.61 54.68
C ILE A 641 48.75 -33.03 55.52
N VAL A 642 47.95 -33.89 54.87
CA VAL A 642 46.79 -34.70 55.28
C VAL A 642 45.45 -33.98 55.41
N ILE A 643 44.66 -34.03 54.32
CA ILE A 643 43.29 -34.58 54.20
C ILE A 643 42.94 -34.38 52.70
N GLU A 644 43.65 -35.11 51.83
CA GLU A 644 43.21 -35.31 50.43
C GLU A 644 42.50 -36.65 50.38
N GLU A 645 41.20 -36.67 50.66
CA GLU A 645 40.23 -37.58 50.02
C GLU A 645 38.78 -37.27 50.42
N GLU A 646 38.52 -36.69 51.60
CA GLU A 646 37.13 -36.34 52.02
C GLU A 646 36.67 -34.94 51.55
N GLY A 647 37.58 -34.01 51.30
CA GLY A 647 37.24 -32.64 50.86
C GLY A 647 36.67 -32.53 49.44
N ARG A 648 37.06 -33.43 48.52
CA ARG A 648 36.52 -33.42 47.14
C ARG A 648 35.05 -33.86 47.09
N PHE A 649 34.62 -34.71 48.02
CA PHE A 649 33.23 -35.15 48.11
C PHE A 649 32.32 -34.04 48.62
N ILE A 650 32.76 -33.29 49.65
CA ILE A 650 32.00 -32.18 50.23
C ILE A 650 31.94 -30.97 49.28
N VAL A 651 33.03 -30.63 48.59
CA VAL A 651 33.06 -29.51 47.63
C VAL A 651 32.19 -29.79 46.39
N ASN A 652 32.15 -31.04 45.90
CA ASN A 652 31.25 -31.41 44.81
C ASN A 652 29.79 -31.43 45.26
N ARG A 653 29.49 -31.89 46.48
CA ARG A 653 28.12 -31.85 47.05
C ARG A 653 27.65 -30.41 47.29
N LEU A 654 28.52 -29.52 47.74
CA LEU A 654 28.24 -28.08 47.91
C LEU A 654 28.09 -27.34 46.58
N ARG A 655 28.87 -27.66 45.54
CA ARG A 655 28.65 -27.13 44.18
C ARG A 655 27.33 -27.62 43.60
N HIS A 656 26.97 -28.88 43.84
CA HIS A 656 25.71 -29.45 43.39
C HIS A 656 24.51 -28.86 44.16
N LEU A 657 24.64 -28.63 45.47
CA LEU A 657 23.65 -27.90 46.27
C LEU A 657 23.53 -26.45 45.82
N ARG A 658 24.64 -25.75 45.58
CA ARG A 658 24.65 -24.36 45.09
C ARG A 658 24.01 -24.25 43.72
N ALA A 659 24.24 -25.21 42.82
CA ALA A 659 23.59 -25.28 41.52
C ALA A 659 22.09 -25.64 41.61
N LYS A 660 21.69 -26.46 42.57
CA LYS A 660 20.26 -26.74 42.87
C LYS A 660 19.57 -25.54 43.49
N VAL A 661 20.22 -24.83 44.42
CA VAL A 661 19.71 -23.60 45.04
C VAL A 661 19.66 -22.45 44.03
N LEU A 662 20.63 -22.33 43.12
CA LEU A 662 20.59 -21.36 42.02
C LEU A 662 19.51 -21.69 40.99
N ARG A 663 19.29 -22.98 40.67
CA ARG A 663 18.17 -23.40 39.82
C ARG A 663 16.82 -23.19 40.51
N PHE A 664 16.73 -23.43 41.81
CA PHE A 664 15.52 -23.18 42.61
C PHE A 664 15.24 -21.69 42.74
N LYS A 665 16.25 -20.85 43.01
CA LYS A 665 16.15 -19.39 42.99
C LYS A 665 15.80 -18.85 41.61
N ARG A 666 16.42 -19.36 40.54
CA ARG A 666 16.05 -18.99 39.16
C ARG A 666 14.64 -19.41 38.82
N ARG A 667 14.16 -20.56 39.30
CA ARG A 667 12.78 -21.02 39.09
C ARG A 667 11.77 -20.21 39.90
N ILE A 668 12.11 -19.79 41.12
CA ILE A 668 11.29 -18.85 41.90
C ILE A 668 11.28 -17.48 41.23
N ILE A 669 12.43 -16.96 40.79
CA ILE A 669 12.51 -15.69 40.07
C ILE A 669 11.74 -15.76 38.75
N TRP A 670 11.87 -16.86 37.99
CA TRP A 670 11.09 -17.08 36.78
C TRP A 670 9.60 -17.21 37.05
N ASN A 671 9.20 -17.89 38.12
CA ASN A 671 7.79 -17.96 38.50
C ASN A 671 7.28 -16.58 38.94
N ILE A 672 8.06 -15.80 39.70
CA ILE A 672 7.70 -14.44 40.10
C ILE A 672 7.61 -13.54 38.87
N LEU A 673 8.58 -13.60 37.96
CA LEU A 673 8.54 -12.85 36.70
C LEU A 673 7.39 -13.29 35.80
N PHE A 674 7.08 -14.59 35.76
CA PHE A 674 5.94 -15.14 35.04
C PHE A 674 4.62 -14.66 35.63
N TYR A 675 4.48 -14.66 36.96
CA TYR A 675 3.29 -14.12 37.63
C TYR A 675 3.20 -12.59 37.50
N CYS A 676 4.33 -11.86 37.50
CA CYS A 676 4.35 -10.43 37.22
C CYS A 676 3.96 -10.15 35.77
N GLN A 677 4.43 -10.96 34.81
CA GLN A 677 4.04 -10.85 33.41
C GLN A 677 2.56 -11.17 33.24
N LEU A 678 2.06 -12.24 33.86
CA LEU A 678 0.63 -12.59 33.83
C LEU A 678 -0.24 -11.49 34.46
N TYR A 679 0.27 -10.80 35.48
CA TYR A 679 -0.40 -9.67 36.11
C TYR A 679 -0.37 -8.43 35.21
N CYS A 680 0.74 -8.17 34.50
CA CYS A 680 0.84 -7.11 33.49
C CYS A 680 -0.09 -7.39 32.31
N ASP A 681 -0.11 -8.62 31.80
CA ASP A 681 -0.98 -9.04 30.70
C ASP A 681 -2.47 -8.96 31.09
N LEU A 682 -2.80 -9.29 32.36
CA LEU A 682 -4.15 -9.11 32.89
C LEU A 682 -4.54 -7.64 33.02
N ILE A 683 -3.61 -6.77 33.41
CA ILE A 683 -3.80 -5.32 33.44
C ILE A 683 -3.99 -4.78 32.03
N ASP A 684 -3.15 -5.17 31.06
CA ASP A 684 -3.27 -4.76 29.66
C ASP A 684 -4.61 -5.21 29.06
N TYR A 685 -5.04 -6.43 29.40
CA TYR A 685 -6.35 -6.94 28.97
C TYR A 685 -7.53 -6.16 29.58
N LEU A 686 -7.44 -5.80 30.86
CA LEU A 686 -8.45 -4.95 31.52
C LEU A 686 -8.45 -3.52 30.96
N VAL A 687 -7.28 -2.96 30.64
CA VAL A 687 -7.13 -1.66 29.97
C VAL A 687 -7.74 -1.71 28.58
N GLN A 688 -7.53 -2.78 27.80
CA GLN A 688 -8.15 -2.95 26.50
C GLN A 688 -9.66 -3.14 26.57
N ILE A 689 -10.18 -3.81 27.59
CA ILE A 689 -11.63 -3.87 27.84
C ILE A 689 -12.17 -2.48 28.13
N LEU A 690 -11.48 -1.69 28.97
CA LEU A 690 -11.89 -0.32 29.30
C LEU A 690 -11.82 0.61 28.08
N ILE A 691 -10.78 0.52 27.26
CA ILE A 691 -10.66 1.26 25.99
C ILE A 691 -11.80 0.89 25.05
N ASN A 692 -12.06 -0.41 24.86
CA ASN A 692 -13.15 -0.86 23.98
C ASN A 692 -14.54 -0.47 24.51
N LEU A 693 -14.73 -0.48 25.83
CA LEU A 693 -15.97 0.00 26.45
C LEU A 693 -16.12 1.51 26.25
N SER A 694 -15.03 2.27 26.39
CA SER A 694 -14.99 3.71 26.17
C SER A 694 -15.29 4.05 24.72
N LEU A 695 -14.73 3.32 23.75
CA LEU A 695 -15.00 3.48 22.32
C LEU A 695 -16.46 3.15 21.97
N ARG A 696 -17.05 2.10 22.56
CA ARG A 696 -18.47 1.78 22.37
C ARG A 696 -19.41 2.82 22.99
N VAL A 697 -19.02 3.39 24.13
CA VAL A 697 -19.73 4.52 24.74
C VAL A 697 -19.60 5.76 23.87
N MET A 698 -18.44 6.01 23.26
CA MET A 698 -18.23 7.10 22.29
C MET A 698 -19.09 6.93 21.03
N ASP A 699 -19.19 5.72 20.47
CA ASP A 699 -20.10 5.42 19.35
C ASP A 699 -21.58 5.60 19.75
N TYR A 700 -21.94 5.26 20.99
CA TYR A 700 -23.29 5.47 21.51
C TYR A 700 -23.62 6.96 21.72
N ILE A 701 -22.65 7.77 22.15
CA ILE A 701 -22.77 9.24 22.28
C ILE A 701 -22.89 9.91 20.91
N ARG A 702 -22.11 9.44 19.93
CA ARG A 702 -22.15 9.90 18.52
C ARG A 702 -23.54 9.77 17.90
N VAL A 703 -24.34 8.82 18.38
CA VAL A 703 -25.71 8.55 17.88
C VAL A 703 -26.80 9.28 18.68
N ASN A 704 -26.61 9.56 19.97
CA ASN A 704 -27.72 10.01 20.87
C ASN A 704 -27.61 11.43 21.46
N GLY A 705 -26.55 12.20 21.15
CA GLY A 705 -26.49 13.65 21.39
C GLY A 705 -26.08 14.13 22.81
N PRO A 706 -25.91 15.45 23.01
CA PRO A 706 -25.02 16.05 24.02
C PRO A 706 -25.49 15.95 25.49
N LYS A 707 -26.74 15.55 25.74
CA LYS A 707 -27.32 15.53 27.11
C LYS A 707 -26.75 14.44 28.02
N LEU A 708 -25.98 13.50 27.48
CA LEU A 708 -25.37 12.40 28.25
C LEU A 708 -23.97 12.74 28.80
N PHE A 709 -23.37 13.86 28.40
CA PHE A 709 -21.96 14.20 28.65
C PHE A 709 -21.62 14.34 30.14
N LYS A 710 -22.44 15.07 30.91
CA LYS A 710 -22.23 15.26 32.36
C LYS A 710 -22.34 13.95 33.15
N THR A 711 -23.21 13.03 32.74
CA THR A 711 -23.40 11.76 33.46
C THR A 711 -22.17 10.86 33.31
N ILE A 712 -21.53 10.90 32.15
CA ILE A 712 -20.37 10.06 31.83
C ILE A 712 -19.09 10.62 32.45
N GLU A 713 -18.95 11.95 32.51
CA GLU A 713 -17.89 12.62 33.26
C GLU A 713 -17.88 12.19 34.74
N TRP A 714 -19.04 12.15 35.39
CA TRP A 714 -19.18 11.67 36.77
C TRP A 714 -18.88 10.18 36.92
N ILE A 715 -19.22 9.34 35.94
CA ILE A 715 -18.92 7.90 35.97
C ILE A 715 -17.40 7.66 35.86
N LEU A 716 -16.72 8.37 34.97
CA LEU A 716 -15.26 8.25 34.80
C LEU A 716 -14.50 8.76 36.03
N ILE A 717 -14.94 9.88 36.63
CA ILE A 717 -14.39 10.38 37.90
C ILE A 717 -14.63 9.36 39.03
N PHE A 718 -15.83 8.74 39.08
CA PHE A 718 -16.14 7.73 40.09
C PHE A 718 -15.30 6.46 39.91
N MET A 719 -15.09 5.99 38.69
CA MET A 719 -14.21 4.86 38.39
C MET A 719 -12.75 5.15 38.75
N PHE A 720 -12.29 6.38 38.54
CA PHE A 720 -10.96 6.84 38.93
C PHE A 720 -10.78 6.88 40.46
N ILE A 721 -11.76 7.42 41.19
CA ILE A 721 -11.76 7.43 42.66
C ILE A 721 -11.80 5.99 43.20
N PHE A 722 -12.65 5.13 42.62
CA PHE A 722 -12.76 3.72 43.01
C PHE A 722 -11.44 2.97 42.81
N TRP A 723 -10.74 3.21 41.69
CA TRP A 723 -9.43 2.65 41.39
C TRP A 723 -8.34 3.12 42.38
N MET A 724 -8.29 4.41 42.69
CA MET A 724 -7.39 4.97 43.72
C MET A 724 -7.62 4.36 45.12
N THR A 725 -8.88 4.10 45.49
CA THR A 725 -9.19 3.43 46.77
C THR A 725 -8.83 1.94 46.80
N LEU A 726 -8.88 1.25 45.65
CA LEU A 726 -8.48 -0.17 45.57
C LEU A 726 -6.95 -0.32 45.70
N ASP A 727 -6.18 0.61 45.14
CA ASP A 727 -4.72 0.58 45.15
C ASP A 727 -4.14 0.81 46.57
N MET A 728 -4.84 1.59 47.41
CA MET A 728 -4.45 1.81 48.81
C MET A 728 -4.83 0.68 49.78
N GLN A 729 -5.74 -0.24 49.43
CA GLN A 729 -6.21 -1.29 50.36
C GLN A 729 -5.54 -2.67 50.15
N LEU A 730 -4.83 -2.88 49.04
CA LEU A 730 -4.33 -4.21 48.64
C LEU A 730 -2.82 -4.46 48.83
N LEU A 731 -2.08 -3.54 49.45
CA LEU A 731 -0.63 -3.70 49.67
C LEU A 731 -0.29 -4.02 51.14
N PRO A 732 0.28 -5.21 51.45
CA PRO A 732 0.77 -5.52 52.79
C PRO A 732 2.07 -4.76 53.08
N ASP A 733 2.10 -4.10 54.25
CA ASP A 733 3.13 -3.20 54.82
C ASP A 733 4.60 -3.69 54.90
N LYS A 734 5.01 -4.81 54.30
CA LYS A 734 6.32 -5.44 54.60
C LYS A 734 7.29 -5.69 53.46
N PHE A 735 7.08 -5.15 52.26
CA PHE A 735 8.03 -5.34 51.15
C PHE A 735 8.36 -4.07 50.34
N THR A 736 8.23 -2.88 50.94
CA THR A 736 8.40 -1.58 50.27
C THR A 736 9.66 -0.84 50.72
N HIS A 737 10.82 -1.50 50.69
CA HIS A 737 12.11 -0.81 50.73
C HIS A 737 13.11 -1.46 49.76
N SER A 738 12.97 -1.19 48.45
CA SER A 738 14.11 -0.87 47.55
C SER A 738 13.84 -0.95 46.04
N VAL A 739 12.67 -1.37 45.53
CA VAL A 739 12.51 -1.54 44.05
C VAL A 739 11.25 -0.89 43.43
N CYS A 740 10.28 -0.41 44.20
CA CYS A 740 8.98 0.04 43.65
C CYS A 740 8.66 1.52 43.84
N TYR A 741 9.65 2.42 43.74
CA TYR A 741 9.38 3.87 43.81
C TYR A 741 9.29 4.58 42.44
N HIS A 742 9.41 3.89 41.31
CA HIS A 742 9.41 4.53 39.99
C HIS A 742 8.32 4.03 39.02
N SER A 743 7.60 2.94 39.31
CA SER A 743 6.61 2.40 38.36
C SER A 743 5.19 2.97 38.51
N PRO A 744 4.65 3.20 39.73
CA PRO A 744 3.30 3.76 39.85
C PRO A 744 3.25 5.20 39.33
N THR A 745 4.26 6.01 39.66
CA THR A 745 4.32 7.44 39.30
C THR A 745 4.37 7.68 37.79
N ILE A 746 5.08 6.83 37.05
CA ILE A 746 5.20 6.95 35.59
C ILE A 746 3.91 6.52 34.89
N ILE A 747 3.25 5.45 35.37
CA ILE A 747 1.98 4.98 34.80
C ILE A 747 0.85 5.97 35.13
N THR A 748 0.80 6.50 36.36
CA THR A 748 -0.17 7.53 36.74
C THR A 748 0.09 8.85 36.00
N GLN A 749 1.36 9.24 35.77
CA GLN A 749 1.69 10.41 34.95
C GLN A 749 1.34 10.20 33.47
N ALA A 750 1.59 9.01 32.90
CA ALA A 750 1.23 8.70 31.52
C ALA A 750 -0.29 8.68 31.34
N PHE A 751 -1.03 8.13 32.30
CA PHE A 751 -2.49 8.11 32.30
C PHE A 751 -3.08 9.52 32.49
N LEU A 752 -2.53 10.34 33.39
CA LEU A 752 -2.93 11.74 33.56
C LEU A 752 -2.62 12.56 32.30
N SER A 753 -1.44 12.38 31.70
CA SER A 753 -1.05 13.05 30.47
C SER A 753 -2.02 12.71 29.34
N GLN A 754 -2.33 11.43 29.12
CA GLN A 754 -3.30 11.01 28.10
C GLN A 754 -4.72 11.48 28.43
N TYR A 755 -5.11 11.49 29.71
CA TYR A 755 -6.44 11.97 30.12
C TYR A 755 -6.60 13.48 29.87
N PHE A 756 -5.61 14.29 30.23
CA PHE A 756 -5.62 15.73 29.92
C PHE A 756 -5.57 15.97 28.41
N GLU A 757 -4.78 15.20 27.66
CA GLU A 757 -4.73 15.27 26.20
C GLU A 757 -6.10 15.00 25.55
N ILE A 758 -6.80 13.97 26.03
CA ILE A 758 -8.15 13.62 25.56
C ILE A 758 -9.18 14.67 25.98
N ALA A 759 -9.08 15.20 27.21
CA ALA A 759 -9.99 16.24 27.71
C ALA A 759 -9.89 17.54 26.90
N HIS A 760 -8.68 18.01 26.59
CA HIS A 760 -8.49 19.18 25.73
C HIS A 760 -9.00 18.94 24.31
N LYS A 761 -8.72 17.78 23.69
CA LYS A 761 -9.24 17.42 22.37
C LYS A 761 -10.77 17.41 22.32
N LEU A 762 -11.44 16.83 23.32
CA LEU A 762 -12.90 16.81 23.40
C LEU A 762 -13.50 18.21 23.61
N ARG A 763 -12.81 19.08 24.34
CA ARG A 763 -13.25 20.47 24.56
C ARG A 763 -13.11 21.33 23.31
N ILE A 764 -12.01 21.17 22.56
CA ILE A 764 -11.82 21.80 21.25
C ILE A 764 -12.91 21.36 20.27
N ILE A 765 -13.26 20.07 20.24
CA ILE A 765 -14.35 19.55 19.40
C ILE A 765 -15.71 20.15 19.79
N SER A 766 -15.99 20.29 21.10
CA SER A 766 -17.22 20.93 21.59
C SER A 766 -17.29 22.41 21.17
N LEU A 767 -16.21 23.17 21.35
CA LEU A 767 -16.15 24.58 20.97
C LEU A 767 -16.27 24.77 19.45
N ALA A 768 -15.65 23.89 18.65
CA ALA A 768 -15.79 23.91 17.19
C ALA A 768 -17.24 23.64 16.74
N HIS A 769 -17.94 22.74 17.43
CA HIS A 769 -19.36 22.50 17.20
C HIS A 769 -20.22 23.71 17.60
N ASP A 770 -19.92 24.37 18.72
CA ASP A 770 -20.63 25.57 19.16
C ASP A 770 -20.40 26.76 18.20
N ILE A 771 -19.21 26.89 17.62
CA ILE A 771 -18.93 27.84 16.52
C ILE A 771 -19.81 27.51 15.33
N GLN A 772 -19.83 26.24 14.91
CA GLN A 772 -20.62 25.81 13.76
C GLN A 772 -22.12 26.08 13.97
N GLU A 773 -22.63 25.80 15.17
CA GLU A 773 -24.03 26.09 15.52
C GLU A 773 -24.29 27.60 15.58
N SER A 774 -23.38 28.42 16.14
CA SER A 774 -23.52 29.87 16.21
C SER A 774 -23.45 30.54 14.83
N VAL A 775 -22.61 30.03 13.92
CA VAL A 775 -22.55 30.45 12.50
C VAL A 775 -23.86 30.12 11.78
N LEU A 776 -24.43 28.94 12.03
CA LEU A 776 -25.64 28.47 11.36
C LEU A 776 -26.92 29.14 11.90
N THR A 777 -26.95 29.52 13.18
CA THR A 777 -28.18 29.97 13.86
C THR A 777 -28.26 31.48 14.12
N THR A 778 -27.18 32.14 14.54
CA THR A 778 -27.21 33.53 15.01
C THR A 778 -26.38 34.49 14.17
N ARG A 779 -25.38 34.00 13.43
CA ARG A 779 -24.45 34.81 12.60
C ARG A 779 -23.81 35.99 13.37
N ASP A 780 -23.66 35.82 14.69
CA ASP A 780 -23.04 36.81 15.58
C ASP A 780 -21.51 36.64 15.56
N LEU A 781 -20.85 37.46 14.74
CA LEU A 781 -19.39 37.46 14.57
C LEU A 781 -18.63 37.67 15.89
N THR A 782 -19.26 38.32 16.87
CA THR A 782 -18.66 38.54 18.19
C THR A 782 -18.62 37.25 19.00
N ASN A 783 -19.67 36.43 18.92
CA ASN A 783 -19.72 35.15 19.60
C ASN A 783 -18.76 34.14 18.95
N ILE A 784 -18.68 34.16 17.62
CA ILE A 784 -17.74 33.34 16.85
C ILE A 784 -16.30 33.70 17.21
N SER A 785 -15.94 34.99 17.19
CA SER A 785 -14.58 35.43 17.57
C SER A 785 -14.23 35.09 19.02
N LYS A 786 -15.17 35.18 19.95
CA LYS A 786 -14.97 34.73 21.35
C LYS A 786 -14.67 33.24 21.43
N LEU A 787 -15.45 32.42 20.73
CA LEU A 787 -15.25 30.97 20.68
C LEU A 787 -13.95 30.58 19.98
N GLU A 788 -13.58 31.26 18.88
CA GLU A 788 -12.28 31.08 18.20
C GLU A 788 -11.12 31.43 19.14
N THR A 789 -11.25 32.51 19.91
CA THR A 789 -10.25 32.90 20.91
C THR A 789 -10.12 31.85 22.03
N GLU A 790 -11.23 31.25 22.46
CA GLU A 790 -11.21 30.16 23.45
C GLU A 790 -10.56 28.89 22.90
N ILE A 791 -10.81 28.53 21.63
CA ILE A 791 -10.15 27.40 20.97
C ILE A 791 -8.64 27.64 20.88
N VAL A 792 -8.22 28.82 20.43
CA VAL A 792 -6.79 29.17 20.34
C VAL A 792 -6.14 29.14 21.72
N LYS A 793 -6.85 29.57 22.77
CA LYS A 793 -6.35 29.49 24.15
C LYS A 793 -6.17 28.06 24.63
N GLU A 794 -7.14 27.18 24.38
CA GLU A 794 -7.04 25.75 24.71
C GLU A 794 -5.92 25.06 23.92
N LEU A 795 -5.68 25.47 22.67
CA LEU A 795 -4.55 24.99 21.86
C LEU A 795 -3.18 25.48 22.38
N ILE A 796 -3.11 26.69 22.92
CA ILE A 796 -1.88 27.21 23.56
C ILE A 796 -1.59 26.47 24.86
N GLU A 797 -2.61 26.16 25.66
CA GLU A 797 -2.45 25.37 26.91
C GLU A 797 -2.07 23.91 26.63
N TYR A 798 -2.43 23.39 25.45
CA TYR A 798 -2.06 22.06 24.96
C TYR A 798 -0.62 21.98 24.40
N ALA A 799 -0.06 23.10 23.93
CA ALA A 799 1.27 23.15 23.33
C ALA A 799 2.38 23.28 24.40
N ASP A 800 3.49 22.54 24.23
CA ASP A 800 4.64 22.60 25.15
C ASP A 800 5.18 24.05 25.26
N ASP A 801 5.29 24.54 26.50
CA ASP A 801 5.59 25.95 26.79
C ASP A 801 7.01 26.30 26.31
N GLY A 802 7.10 27.09 25.24
CA GLY A 802 8.37 27.47 24.59
C GLY A 802 8.62 26.84 23.22
N SER A 803 7.78 25.92 22.77
CA SER A 803 7.81 25.37 21.39
C SER A 803 7.52 26.47 20.35
N GLU A 804 8.06 26.29 19.14
CA GLU A 804 7.84 27.19 17.99
C GLU A 804 6.34 27.32 17.67
N VAL A 805 5.62 26.20 17.77
CA VAL A 805 4.15 26.09 17.70
C VAL A 805 3.44 26.98 18.74
N SER A 806 3.92 27.01 19.99
CA SER A 806 3.33 27.89 21.02
C SER A 806 3.51 29.38 20.73
N LYS A 807 4.57 29.76 20.00
CA LYS A 807 4.82 31.15 19.60
C LYS A 807 3.94 31.56 18.42
N GLU A 808 3.74 30.67 17.46
CA GLU A 808 2.85 30.87 16.32
C GLU A 808 1.39 30.93 16.73
N LEU A 809 0.94 30.05 17.64
CA LEU A 809 -0.43 30.10 18.18
C LEU A 809 -0.70 31.41 18.95
N ARG A 810 0.29 31.94 19.69
CA ARG A 810 0.18 33.26 20.35
C ARG A 810 0.17 34.41 19.34
N SER A 811 0.85 34.27 18.20
CA SER A 811 0.77 35.23 17.08
C SER A 811 -0.61 35.22 16.41
N LEU A 812 -1.16 34.02 16.17
CA LEU A 812 -2.50 33.82 15.62
C LEU A 812 -3.59 34.40 16.54
N GLN A 813 -3.44 34.24 17.87
CA GLN A 813 -4.34 34.82 18.86
C GLN A 813 -4.42 36.36 18.73
N ASN A 814 -3.28 37.02 18.54
CA ASN A 814 -3.24 38.48 18.34
C ASN A 814 -3.83 38.90 16.97
N ASN A 815 -3.65 38.09 15.93
CA ASN A 815 -4.14 38.39 14.58
C ASN A 815 -5.66 38.22 14.43
N VAL A 816 -6.26 37.21 15.06
CA VAL A 816 -7.72 37.01 15.07
C VAL A 816 -8.42 38.21 15.72
N GLN A 817 -7.86 38.71 16.82
CA GLN A 817 -8.39 39.86 17.55
C GLN A 817 -8.28 41.17 16.75
N ASN A 818 -7.17 41.37 16.03
CA ASN A 818 -6.94 42.55 15.18
C ASN A 818 -7.78 42.55 13.89
N THR A 819 -8.04 41.38 13.31
CA THR A 819 -8.77 41.25 12.04
C THR A 819 -10.25 41.59 12.19
N LEU A 820 -10.85 41.24 13.33
CA LEU A 820 -12.24 41.57 13.63
C LEU A 820 -12.42 43.08 13.86
N GLU A 821 -11.54 43.70 14.66
CA GLU A 821 -11.56 45.15 14.87
C GLU A 821 -11.30 45.93 13.57
N PHE A 822 -10.37 45.47 12.73
CA PHE A 822 -10.10 46.08 11.43
C PHE A 822 -11.31 45.99 10.50
N THR A 823 -11.97 44.84 10.42
CA THR A 823 -13.14 44.64 9.55
C THR A 823 -14.33 45.49 9.99
N VAL A 824 -14.59 45.57 11.29
CA VAL A 824 -15.67 46.39 11.85
C VAL A 824 -15.39 47.88 11.66
N ASN A 825 -14.15 48.32 11.89
CA ASN A 825 -13.74 49.70 11.65
C ASN A 825 -13.78 50.07 10.16
N PHE A 826 -13.38 49.16 9.27
CA PHE A 826 -13.43 49.36 7.82
C PHE A 826 -14.87 49.48 7.29
N ILE A 827 -15.79 48.63 7.76
CA ILE A 827 -17.21 48.72 7.42
C ILE A 827 -17.82 50.03 7.94
N ALA A 828 -17.52 50.42 9.19
CA ALA A 828 -17.97 51.69 9.75
C ALA A 828 -17.44 52.91 8.98
N LEU A 829 -16.17 52.89 8.54
CA LEU A 829 -15.56 53.94 7.72
C LEU A 829 -16.19 54.01 6.32
N SER A 830 -16.47 52.84 5.73
CA SER A 830 -17.07 52.73 4.39
C SER A 830 -18.50 53.26 4.38
N ILE A 831 -19.31 52.94 5.41
CA ILE A 831 -20.67 53.48 5.57
C ILE A 831 -20.64 55.00 5.77
N LYS A 832 -19.64 55.53 6.48
CA LYS A 832 -19.47 56.98 6.72
C LYS A 832 -19.05 57.74 5.46
N ASN A 833 -18.26 57.12 4.58
CA ASN A 833 -17.82 57.71 3.31
C ASN A 833 -18.89 57.66 2.21
N LEU A 834 -19.94 56.85 2.38
CA LEU A 834 -21.06 56.73 1.44
C LEU A 834 -22.25 57.66 1.77
N ASP A 835 -22.15 58.47 2.84
CA ASP A 835 -23.26 59.32 3.34
C ASP A 835 -23.89 60.23 2.26
N HIS A 836 -23.07 60.70 1.31
CA HIS A 836 -23.48 61.58 0.21
C HIS A 836 -24.16 60.85 -0.94
N VAL A 837 -23.97 59.53 -1.07
CA VAL A 837 -24.56 58.68 -2.11
C VAL A 837 -25.86 58.03 -1.62
N ILE A 838 -25.99 57.88 -0.29
CA ILE A 838 -27.08 57.18 0.39
C ILE A 838 -28.36 58.03 0.49
N GLU A 839 -28.27 59.37 0.50
CA GLU A 839 -29.42 60.28 0.69
C GLU A 839 -30.37 60.37 -0.52
N ASP A 840 -29.84 60.19 -1.74
CA ASP A 840 -30.62 60.34 -2.98
C ASP A 840 -31.15 59.02 -3.57
N ASN A 841 -30.62 57.86 -3.15
CA ASN A 841 -30.87 56.56 -3.79
C ASN A 841 -31.56 55.50 -2.93
N PHE A 842 -31.80 55.77 -1.64
CA PHE A 842 -32.47 54.84 -0.73
C PHE A 842 -33.86 55.34 -0.33
N ASN A 843 -34.80 54.42 -0.09
CA ASN A 843 -36.09 54.84 0.46
C ASN A 843 -35.90 55.40 1.90
N PRO A 844 -36.80 56.28 2.38
CA PRO A 844 -36.61 56.97 3.67
C PRO A 844 -36.44 56.02 4.87
N GLU A 845 -37.03 54.82 4.80
CA GLU A 845 -36.97 53.82 5.87
C GLU A 845 -35.62 53.07 5.90
N GLN A 846 -35.03 52.85 4.72
CA GLN A 846 -33.69 52.26 4.55
C GLN A 846 -32.59 53.26 4.90
N TYR A 847 -32.75 54.52 4.48
CA TYR A 847 -31.86 55.62 4.85
C TYR A 847 -31.80 55.81 6.37
N GLN A 848 -32.96 55.75 7.03
CA GLN A 848 -33.03 55.88 8.49
C GLN A 848 -32.34 54.74 9.22
N LYS A 849 -32.47 53.49 8.75
CA LYS A 849 -31.74 52.33 9.30
C LYS A 849 -30.22 52.45 9.15
N LEU A 850 -29.75 52.95 8.00
CA LEU A 850 -28.32 53.21 7.76
C LEU A 850 -27.77 54.32 8.68
N LYS A 851 -28.54 55.39 8.92
CA LYS A 851 -28.20 56.46 9.88
C LYS A 851 -28.22 55.99 11.34
N GLU A 852 -29.08 55.03 11.68
CA GLU A 852 -29.07 54.39 13.00
C GLU A 852 -27.83 53.51 13.18
N MET A 853 -27.40 52.77 12.14
CA MET A 853 -26.17 51.98 12.17
C MET A 853 -24.90 52.82 12.32
N GLN A 854 -24.81 53.99 11.69
CA GLN A 854 -23.67 54.91 11.88
C GLN A 854 -23.48 55.36 13.33
N LYS A 855 -24.53 55.26 14.15
CA LYS A 855 -24.50 55.58 15.58
C LYS A 855 -24.23 54.37 16.46
N MET A 856 -24.28 53.14 15.91
CA MET A 856 -23.97 51.90 16.61
C MET A 856 -22.46 51.69 16.70
N LYS A 857 -21.98 51.07 17.78
CA LYS A 857 -20.57 50.72 18.00
C LYS A 857 -20.46 49.31 18.56
N GLY A 858 -19.38 48.59 18.22
CA GLY A 858 -19.09 47.27 18.78
C GLY A 858 -20.13 46.21 18.43
N ASP A 859 -20.50 45.38 19.40
CA ASP A 859 -21.36 44.19 19.24
C ASP A 859 -22.73 44.47 18.58
N ASP A 860 -23.30 45.66 18.78
CA ASP A 860 -24.59 46.05 18.18
C ASP A 860 -24.49 46.21 16.66
N LEU A 861 -23.35 46.74 16.17
CA LEU A 861 -23.09 46.87 14.75
C LEU A 861 -22.84 45.50 14.10
N ASN A 862 -22.15 44.59 14.80
CA ASN A 862 -21.84 43.23 14.33
C ASN A 862 -23.10 42.39 14.10
N LYS A 863 -24.09 42.51 15.00
CA LYS A 863 -25.38 41.79 14.87
C LYS A 863 -26.26 42.33 13.76
N ALA A 864 -26.14 43.63 13.44
CA ALA A 864 -26.99 44.30 12.45
C ALA A 864 -26.50 44.15 11.00
N ILE A 865 -25.22 43.87 10.77
CA ILE A 865 -24.59 43.84 9.43
C ILE A 865 -25.18 42.75 8.52
N PHE A 866 -25.32 41.51 8.99
CA PHE A 866 -25.67 40.37 8.15
C PHE A 866 -27.09 40.41 7.54
N PRO A 867 -28.14 40.75 8.31
CA PRO A 867 -29.50 40.86 7.76
C PRO A 867 -29.62 41.96 6.70
N ILE A 868 -28.87 43.05 6.83
CA ILE A 868 -28.95 44.22 5.94
C ILE A 868 -28.15 44.01 4.65
N VAL A 869 -26.96 43.38 4.71
CA VAL A 869 -26.20 42.98 3.51
C VAL A 869 -27.01 42.03 2.63
N SER A 870 -27.81 41.15 3.23
CA SER A 870 -28.71 40.25 2.50
C SER A 870 -29.89 40.96 1.82
N SER A 871 -30.22 42.19 2.25
CA SER A 871 -31.28 43.01 1.64
C SER A 871 -30.74 44.07 0.66
N LEU A 872 -29.44 44.40 0.72
CA LEU A 872 -28.76 45.27 -0.26
C LEU A 872 -28.50 44.58 -1.61
N SER A 873 -28.48 43.24 -1.66
CA SER A 873 -28.30 42.46 -2.90
C SER A 873 -29.48 42.53 -3.88
N PHE A 874 -30.54 43.29 -3.57
CA PHE A 874 -31.77 43.36 -4.36
C PHE A 874 -32.04 44.71 -5.05
N ILE A 875 -31.13 45.69 -4.94
CA ILE A 875 -31.31 47.01 -5.57
C ILE A 875 -30.59 47.01 -6.92
N SER A 876 -31.27 46.54 -7.97
CA SER A 876 -30.93 46.86 -9.35
C SER A 876 -31.73 48.10 -9.75
N ASN A 877 -31.05 49.21 -10.07
CA ASN A 877 -31.39 50.08 -11.20
C ASN A 877 -30.47 51.32 -11.31
N ASN A 878 -29.90 51.47 -12.51
CA ASN A 878 -29.61 52.72 -13.23
C ASN A 878 -28.50 53.66 -12.71
N ASN A 879 -27.28 53.14 -12.49
CA ASN A 879 -26.06 53.92 -12.71
C ASN A 879 -24.83 52.99 -12.80
N ASP A 880 -24.13 52.99 -13.95
CA ASP A 880 -23.03 52.06 -14.26
C ASP A 880 -21.86 52.17 -13.25
N ASP A 881 -21.58 53.37 -12.70
CA ASP A 881 -20.55 53.58 -11.66
C ASP A 881 -20.94 52.95 -10.30
N ILE A 882 -22.24 52.84 -10.00
CA ILE A 882 -22.74 52.27 -8.74
C ILE A 882 -22.75 50.74 -8.84
N GLU A 883 -23.06 50.19 -10.01
CA GLU A 883 -22.99 48.75 -10.28
C GLU A 883 -21.55 48.22 -10.18
N GLU A 884 -20.56 48.99 -10.65
CA GLU A 884 -19.14 48.60 -10.53
C GLU A 884 -18.67 48.60 -9.06
N GLN A 885 -19.03 49.60 -8.26
CA GLN A 885 -18.68 49.64 -6.83
C GLN A 885 -19.44 48.61 -5.99
N GLN A 886 -20.71 48.35 -6.30
CA GLN A 886 -21.51 47.32 -5.64
C GLN A 886 -21.02 45.91 -6.00
N ASN A 887 -20.61 45.68 -7.25
CA ASN A 887 -19.97 44.43 -7.66
C ASN A 887 -18.63 44.25 -6.95
N LEU A 888 -17.83 45.32 -6.80
CA LEU A 888 -16.58 45.27 -6.04
C LEU A 888 -16.84 44.87 -4.58
N VAL A 889 -17.76 45.54 -3.88
CA VAL A 889 -18.06 45.25 -2.47
C VAL A 889 -18.66 43.84 -2.31
N SER A 890 -19.53 43.42 -3.23
CA SER A 890 -20.09 42.06 -3.26
C SER A 890 -19.02 40.99 -3.53
N GLU A 891 -18.06 41.26 -4.41
CA GLU A 891 -16.93 40.38 -4.72
C GLU A 891 -15.96 40.30 -3.54
N TYR A 892 -15.65 41.41 -2.88
CA TYR A 892 -14.82 41.44 -1.68
C TYR A 892 -15.47 40.72 -0.49
N ILE A 893 -16.78 40.90 -0.28
CA ILE A 893 -17.51 40.17 0.77
C ILE A 893 -17.59 38.68 0.44
N LYS A 894 -17.79 38.29 -0.82
CA LYS A 894 -17.69 36.89 -1.25
C LYS A 894 -16.31 36.31 -0.97
N LYS A 895 -15.25 37.07 -1.24
CA LYS A 895 -13.87 36.64 -0.99
C LYS A 895 -13.56 36.51 0.50
N ILE A 896 -14.09 37.39 1.35
CA ILE A 896 -13.98 37.28 2.81
C ILE A 896 -14.75 36.07 3.35
N ILE A 897 -15.93 35.79 2.80
CA ILE A 897 -16.71 34.59 3.12
C ILE A 897 -16.00 33.32 2.64
N GLU A 898 -15.36 33.36 1.47
CA GLU A 898 -14.57 32.25 0.90
C GLU A 898 -13.32 31.98 1.73
N ILE A 899 -12.59 33.02 2.14
CA ILE A 899 -11.44 32.93 3.07
C ILE A 899 -11.88 32.38 4.43
N SER A 900 -13.01 32.85 4.97
CA SER A 900 -13.56 32.33 6.23
C SER A 900 -13.99 30.87 6.10
N ARG A 901 -14.50 30.47 4.93
CA ARG A 901 -14.92 29.09 4.63
C ARG A 901 -13.72 28.17 4.40
N GLU A 902 -12.64 28.65 3.80
CA GLU A 902 -11.37 27.91 3.68
C GLU A 902 -10.68 27.75 5.04
N HIS A 903 -10.68 28.79 5.88
CA HIS A 903 -10.25 28.66 7.28
C HIS A 903 -11.11 27.63 8.04
N GLN A 904 -12.43 27.66 7.84
CA GLN A 904 -13.36 26.70 8.43
C GLN A 904 -13.10 25.26 7.95
N GLU A 905 -12.86 25.05 6.64
CA GLU A 905 -12.54 23.73 6.09
C GLU A 905 -11.17 23.21 6.53
N LYS A 906 -10.18 24.08 6.73
CA LYS A 906 -8.86 23.68 7.26
C LYS A 906 -8.90 23.37 8.76
N LEU A 907 -9.69 24.13 9.54
CA LEU A 907 -9.99 23.80 10.95
C LEU A 907 -10.75 22.47 11.10
N LEU A 908 -11.64 22.15 10.16
CA LEU A 908 -12.32 20.85 10.05
C LEU A 908 -11.37 19.72 9.65
N ARG A 909 -10.28 19.98 8.90
CA ARG A 909 -9.25 18.98 8.60
C ARG A 909 -8.33 18.69 9.80
N LEU A 910 -8.06 19.70 10.63
CA LEU A 910 -7.37 19.52 11.91
C LEU A 910 -8.13 18.62 12.89
N GLN A 911 -9.44 18.41 12.68
CA GLN A 911 -10.27 17.44 13.40
C GLN A 911 -9.99 15.98 13.02
N GLU A 912 -9.38 15.73 11.85
CA GLU A 912 -9.25 14.40 11.25
C GLU A 912 -7.81 13.84 11.26
N GLU A 913 -6.79 14.63 11.62
CA GLU A 913 -5.37 14.24 11.47
C GLU A 913 -4.60 14.00 12.79
N GLU A 914 -3.63 13.07 12.74
CA GLU A 914 -2.72 12.72 13.84
C GLU A 914 -1.62 13.79 14.07
N PRO A 915 -1.05 13.89 15.29
CA PRO A 915 -0.21 15.01 15.75
C PRO A 915 0.99 15.40 14.87
N GLY A 916 1.49 14.53 13.99
CA GLY A 916 2.55 14.87 13.02
C GLY A 916 2.08 15.74 11.84
N GLY A 917 0.81 15.66 11.44
CA GLY A 917 0.24 16.42 10.32
C GLY A 917 -0.01 17.90 10.66
N VAL A 918 -0.24 18.20 11.95
CA VAL A 918 -0.41 19.59 12.43
C VAL A 918 0.85 20.44 12.20
N ILE A 919 2.04 19.83 12.25
CA ILE A 919 3.34 20.52 12.04
C ILE A 919 3.55 20.87 10.56
N GLU A 920 3.11 20.01 9.63
CA GLU A 920 3.18 20.29 8.18
C GLU A 920 2.17 21.38 7.76
N ILE A 921 0.97 21.38 8.35
CA ILE A 921 -0.07 22.38 8.04
C ILE A 921 0.31 23.78 8.53
N ILE A 922 1.03 23.90 9.65
CA ILE A 922 1.51 25.19 10.15
C ILE A 922 2.61 25.76 9.24
N GLY A 923 3.51 24.92 8.72
CA GLY A 923 4.53 25.33 7.74
C GLY A 923 3.94 25.87 6.43
N GLU A 924 2.74 25.41 6.02
CA GLU A 924 2.04 25.90 4.83
C GLU A 924 1.32 27.26 5.04
N ILE A 925 1.13 27.72 6.28
CA ILE A 925 0.53 29.02 6.58
C ILE A 925 1.55 30.15 6.38
N ASP A 926 2.84 29.89 6.62
CA ASP A 926 3.92 30.89 6.52
C ASP A 926 4.23 31.29 5.07
N ASP A 927 3.99 30.39 4.11
CA ASP A 927 4.13 30.64 2.66
C ASP A 927 3.06 31.61 2.11
N TYR A 928 2.01 31.92 2.87
CA TYR A 928 0.93 32.82 2.46
C TYR A 928 1.27 34.32 2.64
N ASN A 929 2.38 34.66 3.29
CA ASN A 929 2.84 36.05 3.45
C ASN A 929 3.45 36.68 2.18
N ASN A 930 3.51 35.97 1.04
CA ASN A 930 4.18 36.42 -0.19
C ASN A 930 3.26 36.63 -1.41
N ILE A 931 2.03 37.14 -1.22
CA ILE A 931 1.18 37.59 -2.34
C ILE A 931 1.54 39.03 -2.73
N HIS A 932 2.60 39.17 -3.52
CA HIS A 932 2.87 40.37 -4.32
C HIS A 932 1.89 40.45 -5.49
N ASN A 933 0.72 41.08 -5.30
CA ASN A 933 -0.14 41.51 -6.41
C ASN A 933 0.19 42.99 -6.76
N PRO A 934 0.79 43.28 -7.93
CA PRO A 934 1.18 44.64 -8.32
C PRO A 934 0.00 45.62 -8.40
N SER A 935 -1.22 45.12 -8.69
CA SER A 935 -2.45 45.92 -8.74
C SER A 935 -2.91 46.35 -7.35
N PHE A 936 -2.74 45.47 -6.35
CA PHE A 936 -2.98 45.77 -4.93
C PHE A 936 -1.98 46.80 -4.39
N LEU A 937 -0.69 46.68 -4.76
CA LEU A 937 0.34 47.64 -4.34
C LEU A 937 0.17 49.04 -4.95
N LYS A 938 -0.37 49.13 -6.18
CA LYS A 938 -0.67 50.40 -6.86
C LYS A 938 -1.84 51.13 -6.19
N PHE A 939 -2.93 50.42 -5.89
CA PHE A 939 -4.07 50.97 -5.16
C PHE A 939 -3.68 51.42 -3.74
N MET A 940 -2.90 50.61 -3.01
CA MET A 940 -2.36 50.98 -1.69
C MET A 940 -1.46 52.23 -1.77
N LYS A 941 -0.62 52.38 -2.81
CA LYS A 941 0.21 53.57 -2.98
C LYS A 941 -0.61 54.84 -3.25
N ASP A 942 -1.65 54.75 -4.07
CA ASP A 942 -2.43 55.92 -4.47
C ASP A 942 -3.40 56.39 -3.37
N VAL A 943 -3.88 55.48 -2.52
CA VAL A 943 -4.83 55.77 -1.43
C VAL A 943 -4.11 56.11 -0.12
N ILE A 944 -3.00 55.44 0.22
CA ILE A 944 -2.39 55.57 1.56
C ILE A 944 -1.28 56.64 1.62
N PHE A 945 -0.53 56.90 0.55
CA PHE A 945 0.58 57.88 0.61
C PHE A 945 0.15 59.35 0.60
N LYS A 946 -1.13 59.65 0.31
CA LYS A 946 -1.65 61.02 0.35
C LYS A 946 -1.97 61.48 1.77
N ASP A 947 -2.34 60.55 2.65
CA ASP A 947 -2.72 60.82 4.04
C ASP A 947 -1.62 60.49 5.06
N ILE A 948 -0.76 59.49 4.80
CA ILE A 948 0.39 59.19 5.68
C ILE A 948 1.45 60.31 5.65
N LYS A 949 1.55 61.11 4.58
CA LYS A 949 2.47 62.27 4.55
C LYS A 949 2.11 63.36 5.58
N LYS A 950 0.88 63.36 6.11
CA LYS A 950 0.42 64.31 7.14
C LYS A 950 0.66 63.83 8.58
N GLU A 951 0.69 62.52 8.82
CA GLU A 951 0.99 61.94 10.13
C GLU A 951 2.48 61.58 10.32
N TYR A 952 3.22 61.34 9.24
CA TYR A 952 4.66 61.05 9.30
C TYR A 952 5.52 62.27 9.69
N ASP A 953 5.02 63.49 9.47
CA ASP A 953 5.66 64.74 9.90
C ASP A 953 5.42 65.07 11.40
N TYR A 954 4.47 64.38 12.06
CA TYR A 954 4.15 64.57 13.49
C TYR A 954 5.05 63.75 14.43
N TYR A 955 5.58 62.61 13.98
CA TYR A 955 6.39 61.68 14.79
C TYR A 955 7.91 61.77 14.56
N ARG A 956 8.41 62.69 13.71
CA ARG A 956 9.86 62.82 13.40
C ARG A 956 10.62 63.91 14.18
N PHE A 957 10.00 64.58 15.16
CA PHE A 957 10.74 65.41 16.11
C PHE A 957 10.74 64.79 17.52
N GLY A 958 11.78 64.00 17.79
CA GLY A 958 12.22 63.56 19.12
C GLY A 958 12.21 62.04 19.27
N GLY A 959 13.32 61.30 19.35
CA GLY A 959 14.74 61.64 19.39
C GLY A 959 15.49 60.47 20.01
N TYR A 960 16.55 60.02 19.33
CA TYR A 960 17.72 59.24 19.81
C TYR A 960 17.47 57.85 20.42
N GLY A 961 18.16 56.77 20.02
CA GLY A 961 19.24 56.55 19.06
C GLY A 961 19.82 55.13 19.22
N ASN A 962 20.38 54.58 18.13
CA ASN A 962 21.63 53.78 18.03
C ASN A 962 21.80 52.50 18.90
N ASP A 963 22.22 51.32 18.44
CA ASP A 963 22.95 50.81 17.25
C ASP A 963 22.61 49.28 17.12
N GLY A 964 22.29 48.69 15.96
CA GLY A 964 23.21 48.05 14.97
C GLY A 964 23.61 46.63 15.42
N ASP A 965 23.28 45.49 14.78
CA ASP A 965 22.94 45.13 13.39
C ASP A 965 21.71 44.19 13.31
#